data_AF-A0ABD6EDN6-F1
#
_entry.id   AF-A0ABD6EDN6-F1
#
_cell.length_a   1.000
_cell.length_b   1.000
_cell.length_c   1.000
_cell.angle_alpha   90.00
_cell.angle_beta   90.00
_cell.angle_gamma   90.00
#
_symmetry.space_group_name_H-M   'P 1'
#
loop_
_entity.id
_entity.type
_entity.pdbx_description
1 polymer ?
#
loop_
_entity_poly.entity_id
_entity_poly.type
_entity_poly.pdbx_seq_one_letter_code
_entity_poly.pdbx_strand_id
1 'polypeptide(L)'
;MTAFSREDIARLEAAAAVLLASPAHVTAEQRKEAEALFVNLQTNKFTCSECQILMEATNDSFVLFEISKLLGVSILREWKVMNSVSIENILTYILQYITERSELANFVRSELCRCCAKIFKRGILDEHFQSEAVLISKVDKLLSGQDLTMQVLGCDLMEATAAEFSSYWRITDVGITWDFHIRAKREFEKSALRNLFKLSLKTLNDLISHPALSSQHGLTLCGKFLHFAETILSWNFSSQLLPPSLSFHFDVAEATALRPPATYKDIFLHESFLPLFFEIHRKVRFNESLCTISLNCLIMLASLMGEVLTKQETVLGDNPPVKYLSAFMSNTTSLFSGGPLPGETSGLCTIIYKLITFHHISSLFHADRSVLQQFLSFLSHYSQSLTSTGIRLALVEDDYELIHSVSRLFESWLALLRGAARIQLSSDLLEPTFQIYSCFLKAVLSSPFGMREKLCSEDTIKDDINEQDDRVAYSNVLVPLGGFGSFAASQSFSVLFEILATLLTKFFSFLSSGMNEEVVNDWREDMHWILLIIGHTLASEDGDGSCQISPEVFDYCEDMVKNGSTDPSRSDGFLSLCVSGPSSVPGSVGVDPFIRITGLVLLWNVLDHRILGEYGINAVSPELMRSSIWCIRRLVAALSDCEQPEAPNDNNAQYSPMLSKEGEASSKIVKFALHRCFGAIQKFPAERK
;
A
#
# COMPACT_ATOMS: atom_id res chain seq x y z
N MET A 1 -42.74 34.11 21.79
CA MET A 1 -41.96 32.86 21.63
C MET A 1 -42.22 32.05 22.87
N THR A 2 -42.87 30.90 22.72
CA THR A 2 -43.27 30.02 23.82
C THR A 2 -42.03 29.36 24.39
N ALA A 3 -41.73 29.63 25.66
CA ALA A 3 -40.75 28.86 26.41
C ALA A 3 -41.07 27.37 26.24
N PHE A 4 -40.09 26.58 25.84
CA PHE A 4 -40.23 25.11 25.82
C PHE A 4 -40.72 24.67 27.21
N SER A 5 -41.87 24.02 27.26
CA SER A 5 -42.43 23.60 28.54
C SER A 5 -41.68 22.36 29.04
N ARG A 6 -41.74 22.11 30.35
CA ARG A 6 -41.21 20.86 30.93
C ARG A 6 -41.87 19.62 30.32
N GLU A 7 -43.11 19.76 29.86
CA GLU A 7 -43.84 18.71 29.15
C GLU A 7 -43.24 18.42 27.77
N ASP A 8 -42.80 19.45 27.04
CA ASP A 8 -42.14 19.26 25.73
C ASP A 8 -40.81 18.52 25.87
N ILE A 9 -40.04 18.80 26.93
CA ILE A 9 -38.79 18.08 27.22
C ILE A 9 -39.08 16.62 27.58
N ALA A 10 -40.05 16.37 28.46
CA ALA A 10 -40.45 15.00 28.80
C ALA A 10 -40.93 14.21 27.57
N ARG A 11 -41.58 14.87 26.60
CA ARG A 11 -41.96 14.26 25.32
C ARG A 11 -40.75 13.91 24.46
N LEU A 12 -39.72 14.75 24.42
CA LEU A 12 -38.47 14.46 23.73
C LEU A 12 -37.71 13.29 24.39
N GLU A 13 -37.65 13.25 25.71
CA GLU A 13 -37.01 12.15 26.46
C GLU A 13 -37.76 10.82 26.23
N ALA A 14 -39.10 10.84 26.24
CA ALA A 14 -39.89 9.67 25.91
C ALA A 14 -39.66 9.22 24.45
N ALA A 15 -39.58 10.16 23.51
CA ALA A 15 -39.28 9.85 22.11
C ALA A 15 -37.87 9.27 21.93
N ALA A 16 -36.87 9.79 22.65
CA ALA A 16 -35.51 9.24 22.66
C ALA A 16 -35.49 7.79 23.15
N ALA A 17 -36.21 7.50 24.23
CA ALA A 17 -36.35 6.14 24.75
C ALA A 17 -36.98 5.18 23.71
N VAL A 18 -37.96 5.65 22.94
CA VAL A 18 -38.61 4.89 21.85
C VAL A 18 -37.64 4.61 20.69
N LEU A 19 -36.79 5.57 20.32
CA LEU A 19 -35.79 5.40 19.24
C LEU A 19 -34.68 4.41 19.63
N LEU A 20 -34.22 4.47 20.87
CA LEU A 20 -33.11 3.64 21.37
C LEU A 20 -33.57 2.25 21.84
N ALA A 21 -34.87 2.04 22.08
CA ALA A 21 -35.40 0.76 22.51
C ALA A 21 -35.29 -0.31 21.43
N SER A 22 -35.18 -1.58 21.86
CA SER A 22 -35.09 -2.74 20.96
C SER A 22 -36.31 -2.83 20.01
N PRO A 23 -36.13 -3.29 18.74
CA PRO A 23 -37.22 -3.49 17.80
C PRO A 23 -38.33 -4.43 18.29
N ALA A 24 -38.05 -5.27 19.29
CA ALA A 24 -39.02 -6.17 19.90
C ALA A 24 -40.05 -5.46 20.79
N HIS A 25 -39.74 -4.25 21.28
CA HIS A 25 -40.55 -3.52 22.26
C HIS A 25 -41.23 -2.28 21.70
N VAL A 26 -40.96 -1.92 20.44
CA VAL A 26 -41.46 -0.68 19.82
C VAL A 26 -41.88 -0.96 18.39
N THR A 27 -43.06 -0.47 18.01
CA THR A 27 -43.55 -0.59 16.63
C THR A 27 -42.82 0.37 15.68
N ALA A 28 -42.81 0.03 14.39
CA ALA A 28 -42.22 0.90 13.36
C ALA A 28 -42.91 2.28 13.30
N GLU A 29 -44.21 2.33 13.59
CA GLU A 29 -45.00 3.57 13.57
C GLU A 29 -44.62 4.48 14.75
N GLN A 30 -44.48 3.95 15.96
CA GLN A 30 -43.98 4.69 17.12
C GLN A 30 -42.57 5.24 16.91
N ARG A 31 -41.67 4.47 16.27
CA ARG A 31 -40.34 4.97 15.91
C ARG A 31 -40.42 6.11 14.90
N LYS A 32 -41.24 5.98 13.86
CA LYS A 32 -41.44 7.03 12.86
C LYS A 32 -42.00 8.31 13.48
N GLU A 33 -42.93 8.21 14.42
CA GLU A 33 -43.45 9.36 15.17
C GLU A 33 -42.36 10.02 16.03
N ALA A 34 -41.53 9.22 16.72
CA ALA A 34 -40.41 9.73 17.50
C ALA A 34 -39.35 10.41 16.61
N GLU A 35 -39.01 9.84 15.45
CA GLU A 35 -38.11 10.46 14.47
C GLU A 35 -38.67 11.80 13.98
N ALA A 36 -39.98 11.86 13.67
CA ALA A 36 -40.63 13.08 13.22
C ALA A 36 -40.54 14.22 14.24
N LEU A 37 -40.56 13.91 15.55
CA LEU A 37 -40.36 14.90 16.60
C LEU A 37 -38.95 15.51 16.56
N PHE A 38 -37.91 14.71 16.39
CA PHE A 38 -36.54 15.22 16.30
C PHE A 38 -36.26 15.93 14.98
N VAL A 39 -36.85 15.48 13.86
CA VAL A 39 -36.79 16.23 12.59
C VAL A 39 -37.43 17.61 12.75
N ASN A 40 -38.62 17.68 13.37
CA ASN A 40 -39.28 18.96 13.65
C ASN A 40 -38.42 19.84 14.58
N LEU A 41 -37.86 19.25 15.64
CA LEU A 41 -36.92 19.94 16.53
C LEU A 41 -35.74 20.54 15.75
N GLN A 42 -35.13 19.80 14.83
CA GLN A 42 -34.01 20.26 13.99
C GLN A 42 -34.40 21.38 13.01
N THR A 43 -35.66 21.40 12.54
CA THR A 43 -36.16 22.47 11.65
C THR A 43 -36.44 23.79 12.38
N ASN A 44 -36.62 23.75 13.69
CA ASN A 44 -36.92 24.94 14.49
C ASN A 44 -35.68 25.84 14.65
N LYS A 45 -35.89 27.16 14.58
CA LYS A 45 -34.82 28.15 14.65
C LYS A 45 -34.58 28.63 16.08
N PHE A 46 -33.95 27.80 16.90
CA PHE A 46 -33.61 28.11 18.31
C PHE A 46 -32.45 29.09 18.46
N THR A 47 -32.52 30.05 19.37
CA THR A 47 -31.36 30.91 19.67
C THR A 47 -30.30 30.19 20.50
N CYS A 48 -29.07 30.72 20.57
CA CYS A 48 -28.03 30.12 21.43
C CYS A 48 -28.48 30.04 22.90
N SER A 49 -29.13 31.07 23.41
CA SER A 49 -29.64 31.08 24.80
C SER A 49 -30.75 30.06 25.02
N GLU A 50 -31.61 29.83 24.04
CA GLU A 50 -32.66 28.79 24.13
C GLU A 50 -32.05 27.39 24.19
N CYS A 51 -31.02 27.12 23.36
CA CYS A 51 -30.30 25.85 23.42
C CYS A 51 -29.63 25.63 24.79
N GLN A 52 -29.01 26.66 25.39
CA GLN A 52 -28.42 26.56 26.73
C GLN A 52 -29.47 26.21 27.79
N ILE A 53 -30.62 26.87 27.77
CA ILE A 53 -31.73 26.58 28.69
C ILE A 53 -32.21 25.13 28.52
N LEU A 54 -32.33 24.65 27.28
CA LEU A 54 -32.75 23.27 27.01
C LEU A 54 -31.72 22.24 27.49
N MET A 55 -30.43 22.52 27.33
CA MET A 55 -29.36 21.64 27.82
C MET A 55 -29.38 21.51 29.34
N GLU A 56 -29.62 22.60 30.08
CA GLU A 56 -29.72 22.55 31.54
C GLU A 56 -30.98 21.81 32.03
N ALA A 57 -31.99 21.66 31.19
CA ALA A 57 -33.30 21.15 31.57
C ALA A 57 -33.47 19.63 31.38
N THR A 58 -32.49 18.93 30.78
CA THR A 58 -32.53 17.47 30.56
C THR A 58 -31.19 16.81 30.92
N ASN A 59 -31.26 15.52 31.27
CA ASN A 59 -30.08 14.66 31.44
C ASN A 59 -30.08 13.48 30.45
N ASP A 60 -31.06 13.41 29.53
CA ASP A 60 -31.09 12.35 28.52
C ASP A 60 -29.98 12.58 27.48
N SER A 61 -29.11 11.59 27.31
CA SER A 61 -27.93 11.74 26.47
C SER A 61 -28.26 11.94 24.98
N PHE A 62 -29.34 11.34 24.48
CA PHE A 62 -29.74 11.51 23.08
C PHE A 62 -30.37 12.87 22.84
N VAL A 63 -31.25 13.33 23.73
CA VAL A 63 -31.81 14.69 23.67
C VAL A 63 -30.71 15.74 23.78
N LEU A 64 -29.74 15.57 24.70
CA LEU A 64 -28.58 16.45 24.81
C LEU A 64 -27.75 16.50 23.53
N PHE A 65 -27.54 15.37 22.86
CA PHE A 65 -26.83 15.32 21.59
C PHE A 65 -27.56 16.10 20.48
N GLU A 66 -28.87 15.96 20.37
CA GLU A 66 -29.68 16.70 19.39
C GLU A 66 -29.71 18.20 19.68
N ILE A 67 -29.81 18.61 20.95
CA ILE A 67 -29.71 20.03 21.34
C ILE A 67 -28.30 20.57 21.06
N SER A 68 -27.25 19.77 21.26
CA SER A 68 -25.87 20.16 20.97
C SER A 68 -25.69 20.47 19.48
N LYS A 69 -26.25 19.64 18.59
CA LYS A 69 -26.26 19.93 17.13
C LYS A 69 -26.95 21.25 16.82
N LEU A 70 -28.11 21.49 17.43
CA LEU A 70 -28.87 22.73 17.26
C LEU A 70 -28.05 23.94 17.70
N LEU A 71 -27.41 23.88 18.87
CA LEU A 71 -26.53 24.93 19.37
C LEU A 71 -25.45 25.29 18.33
N GLY A 72 -24.80 24.28 17.73
CA GLY A 72 -23.81 24.49 16.68
C GLY A 72 -24.36 25.21 15.45
N VAL A 73 -25.59 24.90 15.01
CA VAL A 73 -26.24 25.59 13.89
C VAL A 73 -26.65 27.01 14.27
N SER A 74 -27.17 27.20 15.49
CA SER A 74 -27.62 28.48 16.02
C SER A 74 -26.48 29.48 16.15
N ILE A 75 -25.31 29.04 16.64
CA ILE A 75 -24.08 29.83 16.70
C ILE A 75 -23.73 30.41 15.32
N LEU A 76 -23.77 29.56 14.28
CA LEU A 76 -23.41 29.99 12.93
C LEU A 76 -24.43 30.96 12.33
N ARG A 77 -25.72 30.75 12.62
CA ARG A 77 -26.82 31.62 12.16
C ARG A 77 -26.77 32.99 12.83
N GLU A 78 -26.49 33.04 14.13
CA GLU A 78 -26.43 34.27 14.92
C GLU A 78 -25.06 34.95 14.86
N TRP A 79 -24.07 34.36 14.17
CA TRP A 79 -22.69 34.85 14.14
C TRP A 79 -22.57 36.35 13.84
N LYS A 80 -23.32 36.84 12.84
CA LYS A 80 -23.25 38.24 12.41
C LYS A 80 -23.81 39.24 13.42
N VAL A 81 -24.64 38.79 14.36
CA VAL A 81 -25.26 39.66 15.38
C VAL A 81 -24.56 39.54 16.74
N MET A 82 -23.73 38.52 16.94
CA MET A 82 -22.94 38.34 18.17
C MET A 82 -21.67 39.20 18.15
N ASN A 83 -21.28 39.73 19.31
CA ASN A 83 -19.95 40.34 19.49
C ASN A 83 -18.93 39.30 20.00
N SER A 84 -17.64 39.64 19.96
CA SER A 84 -16.55 38.74 20.36
C SER A 84 -16.69 38.22 21.79
N VAL A 85 -17.17 39.05 22.73
CA VAL A 85 -17.41 38.68 24.13
C VAL A 85 -18.51 37.62 24.24
N SER A 86 -19.61 37.77 23.50
CA SER A 86 -20.72 36.81 23.52
C SER A 86 -20.29 35.45 22.96
N ILE A 87 -19.48 35.46 21.90
CA ILE A 87 -18.92 34.24 21.31
C ILE A 87 -18.01 33.54 22.32
N GLU A 88 -17.12 34.28 23.01
CA GLU A 88 -16.24 33.70 24.02
C GLU A 88 -17.02 33.18 25.25
N ASN A 89 -18.11 33.84 25.64
CA ASN A 89 -18.97 33.37 26.72
C ASN A 89 -19.65 32.03 26.36
N ILE A 90 -20.15 31.89 25.13
CA ILE A 90 -20.74 30.62 24.66
C ILE A 90 -19.66 29.52 24.63
N LEU A 91 -18.47 29.82 24.10
CA LEU A 91 -17.35 28.87 24.09
C LEU A 91 -16.97 28.42 25.51
N THR A 92 -16.89 29.37 26.44
CA THR A 92 -16.54 29.09 27.84
C THR A 92 -17.64 28.28 28.52
N TYR A 93 -18.91 28.58 28.27
CA TYR A 93 -20.04 27.80 28.75
C TYR A 93 -19.96 26.35 28.25
N ILE A 94 -19.75 26.11 26.95
CA ILE A 94 -19.69 24.75 26.41
C ILE A 94 -18.57 23.95 27.07
N LEU A 95 -17.38 24.54 27.19
CA LEU A 95 -16.23 23.87 27.83
C LEU A 95 -16.51 23.60 29.31
N GLN A 96 -17.05 24.57 30.05
CA GLN A 96 -17.43 24.39 31.47
C GLN A 96 -18.46 23.28 31.64
N TYR A 97 -19.49 23.26 30.79
CA TYR A 97 -20.53 22.25 30.79
C TYR A 97 -19.96 20.83 30.63
N ILE A 98 -18.97 20.64 29.75
CA ILE A 98 -18.30 19.34 29.58
C ILE A 98 -17.45 18.97 30.80
N THR A 99 -16.79 19.95 31.43
CA THR A 99 -15.89 19.71 32.57
C THR A 99 -16.62 19.47 33.88
N GLU A 100 -17.76 20.13 34.09
CA GLU A 100 -18.55 20.03 35.32
C GLU A 100 -19.41 18.75 35.35
N ARG A 101 -19.67 18.15 34.18
CA ARG A 101 -20.50 16.95 34.04
C ARG A 101 -19.69 15.77 33.51
N SER A 102 -18.99 15.08 34.42
CA SER A 102 -18.19 13.90 34.10
C SER A 102 -19.02 12.70 33.60
N GLU A 103 -20.32 12.65 33.90
CA GLU A 103 -21.24 11.58 33.49
C GLU A 103 -21.76 11.71 32.04
N LEU A 104 -21.39 12.78 31.33
CA LEU A 104 -21.83 12.97 29.94
C LEU A 104 -21.33 11.83 29.04
N ALA A 105 -22.24 11.27 28.25
CA ALA A 105 -21.90 10.28 27.25
C ALA A 105 -20.89 10.82 26.23
N ASN A 106 -19.95 9.97 25.80
CA ASN A 106 -18.84 10.36 24.91
C ASN A 106 -19.31 11.04 23.63
N PHE A 107 -20.39 10.56 23.00
CA PHE A 107 -20.92 11.16 21.77
C PHE A 107 -21.49 12.58 21.98
N VAL A 108 -22.02 12.90 23.17
CA VAL A 108 -22.46 14.26 23.53
C VAL A 108 -21.25 15.16 23.69
N ARG A 109 -20.23 14.69 24.43
CA ARG A 109 -18.96 15.42 24.61
C ARG A 109 -18.31 15.74 23.27
N SER A 110 -18.24 14.75 22.36
CA SER A 110 -17.71 14.94 21.01
C SER A 110 -18.50 15.97 20.20
N GLU A 111 -19.84 15.95 20.23
CA GLU A 111 -20.65 16.95 19.50
C GLU A 111 -20.48 18.37 20.09
N LEU A 112 -20.36 18.50 21.41
CA LEU A 112 -20.07 19.79 22.03
C LEU A 112 -18.67 20.31 21.67
N CYS A 113 -17.65 19.44 21.63
CA CYS A 113 -16.33 19.79 21.09
C CYS A 113 -16.43 20.22 19.62
N ARG A 114 -17.28 19.56 18.81
CA ARG A 114 -17.55 20.02 17.44
C ARG A 114 -18.18 21.40 17.43
N CYS A 115 -19.13 21.73 18.31
CA CYS A 115 -19.67 23.08 18.41
C CYS A 115 -18.57 24.14 18.68
N CYS A 116 -17.64 23.85 19.58
CA CYS A 116 -16.45 24.69 19.79
C CYS A 116 -15.60 24.83 18.51
N ALA A 117 -15.37 23.72 17.80
CA ALA A 117 -14.64 23.72 16.53
C ALA A 117 -15.34 24.56 15.44
N LYS A 118 -16.68 24.52 15.37
CA LYS A 118 -17.48 25.37 14.46
C LYS A 118 -17.29 26.86 14.77
N ILE A 119 -17.20 27.24 16.05
CA ILE A 119 -16.87 28.62 16.48
C ILE A 119 -15.51 29.03 15.92
N PHE A 120 -14.47 28.20 16.14
CA PHE A 120 -13.12 28.52 15.68
C PHE A 120 -13.03 28.63 14.15
N LYS A 121 -13.62 27.68 13.42
CA LYS A 121 -13.65 27.72 11.96
C LYS A 121 -14.41 28.92 11.43
N ARG A 122 -15.54 29.28 12.03
CA ARG A 122 -16.30 30.44 11.59
C ARG A 122 -15.56 31.75 11.84
N GLY A 123 -14.85 31.83 12.96
CA GLY A 123 -14.16 33.01 13.42
C GLY A 123 -12.73 33.21 12.90
N ILE A 124 -12.10 32.22 12.29
CA ILE A 124 -10.71 32.36 11.80
C ILE A 124 -10.53 33.43 10.72
N LEU A 125 -11.59 33.76 9.98
CA LEU A 125 -11.60 34.83 8.97
C LEU A 125 -12.32 36.09 9.47
N ASP A 126 -12.70 36.13 10.75
CA ASP A 126 -13.37 37.26 11.38
C ASP A 126 -12.34 38.11 12.14
N GLU A 127 -12.04 39.30 11.62
CA GLU A 127 -11.01 40.18 12.19
C GLU A 127 -11.30 40.61 13.63
N HIS A 128 -12.57 40.55 14.07
CA HIS A 128 -12.97 40.93 15.43
C HIS A 128 -12.85 39.79 16.44
N PHE A 129 -12.74 38.55 15.98
CA PHE A 129 -12.61 37.37 16.83
C PHE A 129 -11.25 36.73 16.59
N GLN A 130 -10.33 36.92 17.54
CA GLN A 130 -8.95 36.38 17.48
C GLN A 130 -8.93 34.86 17.69
N SER A 131 -9.58 34.11 16.79
CA SER A 131 -9.91 32.69 16.93
C SER A 131 -8.70 31.83 17.29
N GLU A 132 -7.57 32.07 16.65
CA GLU A 132 -6.35 31.31 16.90
C GLU A 132 -5.84 31.51 18.33
N ALA A 133 -5.65 32.76 18.75
CA ALA A 133 -5.14 33.07 20.09
C ALA A 133 -6.06 32.51 21.18
N VAL A 134 -7.38 32.59 20.96
CA VAL A 134 -8.38 32.00 21.86
C VAL A 134 -8.27 30.48 21.88
N LEU A 135 -8.18 29.81 20.73
CA LEU A 135 -8.03 28.35 20.65
C LEU A 135 -6.79 27.88 21.41
N ILE A 136 -5.63 28.45 21.11
CA ILE A 136 -4.37 28.08 21.76
C ILE A 136 -4.46 28.33 23.27
N SER A 137 -4.99 29.47 23.71
CA SER A 137 -5.17 29.77 25.13
C SER A 137 -6.09 28.78 25.85
N LYS A 138 -7.19 28.34 25.22
CA LYS A 138 -8.12 27.36 25.83
C LYS A 138 -7.48 25.98 25.89
N VAL A 139 -6.80 25.54 24.83
CA VAL A 139 -6.06 24.26 24.81
C VAL A 139 -4.96 24.26 25.87
N ASP A 140 -4.14 25.30 25.94
CA ASP A 140 -3.07 25.41 26.96
C ASP A 140 -3.64 25.31 28.38
N LYS A 141 -4.77 25.98 28.66
CA LYS A 141 -5.44 25.91 29.98
C LYS A 141 -5.92 24.50 30.31
N LEU A 142 -6.51 23.79 29.35
CA LEU A 142 -6.99 22.42 29.53
C LEU A 142 -5.82 21.44 29.77
N LEU A 143 -4.66 21.70 29.16
CA LEU A 143 -3.48 20.83 29.25
C LEU A 143 -2.55 21.15 30.44
N SER A 144 -2.62 22.34 31.03
CA SER A 144 -1.69 22.80 32.06
C SER A 144 -1.79 22.08 33.42
N GLY A 145 -2.91 21.39 33.68
CA GLY A 145 -3.14 20.65 34.94
C GLY A 145 -2.63 19.20 34.91
N GLN A 146 -2.78 18.48 36.02
CA GLN A 146 -2.56 17.02 36.10
C GLN A 146 -3.86 16.20 35.99
N ASP A 147 -5.00 16.87 35.78
CA ASP A 147 -6.29 16.20 35.62
C ASP A 147 -6.39 15.59 34.22
N LEU A 148 -6.43 14.25 34.17
CA LEU A 148 -6.56 13.49 32.94
C LEU A 148 -7.82 13.86 32.16
N THR A 149 -8.93 14.15 32.83
CA THR A 149 -10.21 14.46 32.17
C THR A 149 -10.11 15.78 31.41
N MET A 150 -9.45 16.77 32.01
CA MET A 150 -9.20 18.08 31.40
C MET A 150 -8.22 17.96 30.23
N GLN A 151 -7.17 17.17 30.40
CA GLN A 151 -6.17 16.96 29.35
C GLN A 151 -6.76 16.21 28.15
N VAL A 152 -7.55 15.17 28.40
CA VAL A 152 -8.29 14.43 27.35
C VAL A 152 -9.27 15.36 26.64
N LEU A 153 -9.99 16.22 27.37
CA LEU A 153 -10.86 17.24 26.75
C LEU A 153 -10.07 18.21 25.87
N GLY A 154 -8.87 18.61 26.29
CA GLY A 154 -7.94 19.41 25.48
C GLY A 154 -7.62 18.72 24.16
N CYS A 155 -7.27 17.42 24.20
CA CYS A 155 -7.02 16.62 23.01
C CYS A 155 -8.27 16.45 22.13
N ASP A 156 -9.43 16.17 22.72
CA ASP A 156 -10.71 16.03 21.99
C ASP A 156 -11.08 17.34 21.28
N LEU A 157 -10.78 18.50 21.89
CA LEU A 157 -10.98 19.81 21.27
C LEU A 157 -10.03 20.04 20.09
N MET A 158 -8.76 19.63 20.22
CA MET A 158 -7.77 19.70 19.14
C MET A 158 -8.20 18.83 17.96
N GLU A 159 -8.58 17.57 18.21
CA GLU A 159 -9.08 16.62 17.21
C GLU A 159 -10.36 17.13 16.53
N ALA A 160 -11.36 17.57 17.30
CA ALA A 160 -12.60 18.14 16.77
C ALA A 160 -12.33 19.38 15.90
N THR A 161 -11.38 20.22 16.30
CA THR A 161 -10.98 21.40 15.52
C THR A 161 -10.33 20.98 14.20
N ALA A 162 -9.35 20.07 14.22
CA ALA A 162 -8.73 19.57 13.00
C ALA A 162 -9.77 18.93 12.04
N ALA A 163 -10.65 18.07 12.55
CA ALA A 163 -11.72 17.45 11.77
C ALA A 163 -12.71 18.47 11.19
N GLU A 164 -13.06 19.51 11.96
CA GLU A 164 -13.94 20.56 11.46
C GLU A 164 -13.25 21.34 10.32
N PHE A 165 -11.97 21.70 10.43
CA PHE A 165 -11.25 22.41 9.38
C PHE A 165 -10.94 21.58 8.12
N SER A 166 -10.89 20.24 8.23
CA SER A 166 -10.77 19.35 7.07
C SER A 166 -12.10 19.10 6.34
N SER A 167 -13.24 19.35 7.00
CA SER A 167 -14.58 19.12 6.46
C SER A 167 -15.21 20.33 5.75
N TYR A 168 -16.17 20.06 4.88
CA TYR A 168 -17.00 21.06 4.22
C TYR A 168 -18.45 20.92 4.69
N TRP A 169 -19.04 21.98 5.24
CA TRP A 169 -20.47 22.00 5.55
C TRP A 169 -21.23 22.60 4.35
N ARG A 170 -22.49 22.20 4.19
CA ARG A 170 -23.45 22.90 3.32
C ARG A 170 -24.69 23.16 4.16
N ILE A 171 -24.76 24.36 4.74
CA ILE A 171 -25.96 24.82 5.45
C ILE A 171 -26.57 25.94 4.61
N THR A 172 -27.68 25.64 3.95
CA THR A 172 -28.37 26.54 3.01
C THR A 172 -28.73 27.88 3.62
N ASP A 173 -29.00 27.92 4.93
CA ASP A 173 -29.48 29.10 5.66
C ASP A 173 -28.37 30.01 6.22
N VAL A 174 -27.08 29.61 6.13
CA VAL A 174 -25.96 30.35 6.75
C VAL A 174 -25.11 31.09 5.70
N GLY A 175 -25.27 30.76 4.41
CA GLY A 175 -24.58 31.45 3.31
C GLY A 175 -23.06 31.25 3.29
N ILE A 176 -22.55 30.17 3.90
CA ILE A 176 -21.12 29.83 3.89
C ILE A 176 -20.79 29.13 2.58
N THR A 177 -19.83 29.68 1.84
CA THR A 177 -19.41 29.19 0.53
C THR A 177 -18.28 28.18 0.63
N TRP A 178 -18.06 27.43 -0.45
CA TRP A 178 -16.88 26.59 -0.59
C TRP A 178 -15.56 27.38 -0.54
N ASP A 179 -15.54 28.61 -1.08
CA ASP A 179 -14.39 29.53 -0.99
C ASP A 179 -14.03 29.85 0.48
N PHE A 180 -15.04 30.10 1.32
CA PHE A 180 -14.83 30.30 2.74
C PHE A 180 -14.09 29.11 3.38
N HIS A 181 -14.52 27.87 3.09
CA HIS A 181 -13.89 26.68 3.65
C HIS A 181 -12.42 26.57 3.30
N ILE A 182 -12.07 26.81 2.04
CA ILE A 182 -10.68 26.72 1.59
C ILE A 182 -9.83 27.82 2.23
N ARG A 183 -10.35 29.04 2.30
CA ARG A 183 -9.66 30.14 2.96
C ARG A 183 -9.46 29.88 4.46
N ALA A 184 -10.49 29.39 5.14
CA ALA A 184 -10.43 29.03 6.56
C ALA A 184 -9.41 27.90 6.80
N LYS A 185 -9.42 26.85 5.98
CA LYS A 185 -8.46 25.75 6.04
C LYS A 185 -7.02 26.25 5.83
N ARG A 186 -6.78 27.07 4.80
CA ARG A 186 -5.45 27.65 4.52
C ARG A 186 -4.95 28.51 5.69
N GLU A 187 -5.82 29.28 6.31
CA GLU A 187 -5.41 30.13 7.45
C GLU A 187 -5.13 29.29 8.71
N PHE A 188 -5.93 28.25 8.93
CA PHE A 188 -5.69 27.28 10.00
C PHE A 188 -4.36 26.54 9.82
N GLU A 189 -4.06 26.08 8.61
CA GLU A 189 -2.79 25.42 8.26
C GLU A 189 -1.57 26.31 8.53
N LYS A 190 -1.64 27.61 8.23
CA LYS A 190 -0.47 28.49 8.38
C LYS A 190 -0.03 28.66 9.83
N SER A 191 -0.97 28.69 10.77
CA SER A 191 -0.69 29.13 12.14
C SER A 191 -1.24 28.16 13.21
N ALA A 192 -2.56 28.09 13.40
CA ALA A 192 -3.17 27.29 14.47
C ALA A 192 -2.80 25.79 14.40
N LEU A 193 -2.96 25.14 13.25
CA LEU A 193 -2.61 23.72 13.06
C LEU A 193 -1.13 23.47 13.36
N ARG A 194 -0.26 24.37 12.88
CA ARG A 194 1.18 24.31 13.10
C ARG A 194 1.54 24.44 14.58
N ASN A 195 0.89 25.34 15.31
CA ASN A 195 1.12 25.55 16.74
C ASN A 195 0.61 24.36 17.58
N LEU A 196 -0.57 23.83 17.25
CA LEU A 196 -1.09 22.61 17.87
C LEU A 196 -0.19 21.40 17.59
N PHE A 197 0.38 21.30 16.39
CA PHE A 197 1.35 20.24 16.09
C PHE A 197 2.60 20.35 16.96
N LYS A 198 3.18 21.55 17.08
CA LYS A 198 4.35 21.79 17.95
C LYS A 198 4.06 21.43 19.40
N LEU A 199 2.88 21.77 19.90
CA LEU A 199 2.42 21.38 21.24
C LEU A 199 2.37 19.85 21.39
N SER A 200 1.76 19.16 20.42
CA SER A 200 1.69 17.70 20.39
C SER A 200 3.08 17.05 20.41
N LEU A 201 4.00 17.54 19.57
CA LEU A 201 5.38 17.04 19.51
C LEU A 201 6.13 17.27 20.82
N LYS A 202 5.97 18.45 21.43
CA LYS A 202 6.57 18.78 22.72
C LYS A 202 6.07 17.83 23.81
N THR A 203 4.76 17.64 23.93
CA THR A 203 4.18 16.75 24.94
C THR A 203 4.58 15.30 24.72
N LEU A 204 4.61 14.82 23.47
CA LEU A 204 5.12 13.48 23.16
C LEU A 204 6.58 13.32 23.57
N ASN A 205 7.43 14.32 23.27
CA ASN A 205 8.83 14.32 23.68
C ASN A 205 9.00 14.29 25.20
N ASP A 206 8.19 15.06 25.93
CA ASP A 206 8.22 15.09 27.40
C ASP A 206 7.76 13.74 27.98
N LEU A 207 6.72 13.13 27.42
CA LEU A 207 6.23 11.81 27.83
C LEU A 207 7.27 10.71 27.62
N ILE A 208 7.97 10.69 26.48
CA ILE A 208 9.00 9.68 26.24
C ILE A 208 10.28 9.91 27.06
N SER A 209 10.59 11.15 27.44
CA SER A 209 11.80 11.49 28.19
C SER A 209 11.70 11.12 29.67
N HIS A 210 10.49 10.89 30.17
CA HIS A 210 10.21 10.58 31.57
C HIS A 210 9.64 9.16 31.76
N PRO A 211 9.78 8.55 32.96
CA PRO A 211 9.15 7.27 33.28
C PRO A 211 7.61 7.34 33.31
N ALA A 212 7.03 8.53 33.09
CA ALA A 212 5.59 8.77 33.07
C ALA A 212 4.86 7.97 31.99
N LEU A 213 5.51 7.64 30.87
CA LEU A 213 4.92 6.84 29.80
C LEU A 213 4.46 5.45 30.27
N SER A 214 5.09 4.88 31.30
CA SER A 214 4.71 3.56 31.83
C SER A 214 3.41 3.57 32.63
N SER A 215 2.88 4.75 32.98
CA SER A 215 1.61 4.88 33.69
C SER A 215 0.42 4.82 32.74
N GLN A 216 -0.73 4.33 33.19
CA GLN A 216 -1.97 4.33 32.39
C GLN A 216 -2.35 5.74 31.92
N HIS A 217 -2.14 6.74 32.77
CA HIS A 217 -2.31 8.16 32.45
C HIS A 217 -1.41 8.59 31.29
N GLY A 218 -0.10 8.28 31.38
CA GLY A 218 0.87 8.59 30.34
C GLY A 218 0.60 7.88 29.01
N LEU A 219 0.20 6.60 29.03
CA LEU A 219 -0.19 5.86 27.83
C LEU A 219 -1.43 6.47 27.15
N THR A 220 -2.43 6.87 27.95
CA THR A 220 -3.66 7.50 27.44
C THR A 220 -3.35 8.82 26.75
N LEU A 221 -2.54 9.68 27.39
CA LEU A 221 -2.12 10.94 26.79
C LEU A 221 -1.23 10.72 25.57
N CYS A 222 -0.30 9.77 25.63
CA CYS A 222 0.53 9.42 24.49
C CYS A 222 -0.33 9.02 23.29
N GLY A 223 -1.33 8.14 23.49
CA GLY A 223 -2.28 7.76 22.45
C GLY A 223 -3.02 8.95 21.84
N LYS A 224 -3.54 9.86 22.68
CA LYS A 224 -4.24 11.07 22.22
C LYS A 224 -3.36 12.01 21.39
N PHE A 225 -2.18 12.36 21.89
CA PHE A 225 -1.26 13.24 21.15
C PHE A 225 -0.66 12.56 19.91
N LEU A 226 -0.46 11.24 19.96
CA LEU A 226 0.04 10.49 18.82
C LEU A 226 -1.01 10.38 17.72
N HIS A 227 -2.28 10.16 18.07
CA HIS A 227 -3.38 10.17 17.11
C HIS A 227 -3.60 11.57 16.50
N PHE A 228 -3.45 12.63 17.30
CA PHE A 228 -3.45 13.99 16.77
C PHE A 228 -2.27 14.21 15.81
N ALA A 229 -1.07 13.73 16.14
CA ALA A 229 0.08 13.79 15.23
C ALA A 229 -0.19 13.00 13.93
N GLU A 230 -0.74 11.80 14.01
CA GLU A 230 -1.16 10.99 12.85
C GLU A 230 -2.16 11.76 11.96
N THR A 231 -3.14 12.44 12.56
CA THR A 231 -4.12 13.28 11.85
C THR A 231 -3.42 14.40 11.05
N ILE A 232 -2.38 15.01 11.61
CA ILE A 232 -1.61 16.05 10.92
C ILE A 232 -0.69 15.46 9.84
N LEU A 233 -0.09 14.31 10.10
CA LEU A 233 0.78 13.61 9.15
C LEU A 233 -0.02 13.01 7.97
N SER A 234 -1.31 12.75 8.15
CA SER A 234 -2.27 12.36 7.10
C SER A 234 -3.05 13.55 6.52
N TRP A 235 -2.74 14.78 6.94
CA TRP A 235 -3.45 15.97 6.50
C TRP A 235 -3.26 16.24 5.01
N ASN A 236 -4.37 16.41 4.29
CA ASN A 236 -4.34 16.88 2.91
C ASN A 236 -4.13 18.40 2.87
N PHE A 237 -2.86 18.84 2.84
CA PHE A 237 -2.49 20.26 2.83
C PHE A 237 -3.01 20.99 1.59
N SER A 238 -3.45 22.24 1.77
CA SER A 238 -4.04 23.05 0.70
C SER A 238 -3.08 23.41 -0.44
N SER A 239 -1.78 23.15 -0.29
CA SER A 239 -0.77 23.16 -1.36
C SER A 239 -1.09 22.14 -2.48
N GLN A 240 -1.97 21.15 -2.23
CA GLN A 240 -2.45 20.17 -3.21
C GLN A 240 -3.60 20.66 -4.10
N LEU A 241 -4.14 21.88 -3.91
CA LEU A 241 -5.33 22.35 -4.65
C LEU A 241 -5.01 22.62 -6.13
N LEU A 242 -5.01 21.56 -6.92
CA LEU A 242 -5.18 21.59 -8.37
C LEU A 242 -6.60 22.06 -8.71
N PRO A 243 -6.86 22.53 -9.95
CA PRO A 243 -8.20 22.88 -10.42
C PRO A 243 -9.24 21.78 -10.11
N PRO A 244 -10.51 22.13 -9.83
CA PRO A 244 -11.56 21.17 -9.45
C PRO A 244 -11.76 19.99 -10.40
N SER A 245 -11.36 20.12 -11.67
CA SER A 245 -11.42 19.05 -12.67
C SER A 245 -10.40 17.93 -12.43
N LEU A 246 -9.33 18.19 -11.67
CA LEU A 246 -8.27 17.22 -11.36
C LEU A 246 -8.36 16.70 -9.92
N SER A 247 -9.05 17.41 -9.01
CA SER A 247 -9.18 17.00 -7.60
C SER A 247 -10.01 15.71 -7.42
N PHE A 248 -10.95 15.42 -8.34
CA PHE A 248 -11.82 14.25 -8.26
C PHE A 248 -11.06 12.91 -8.48
N HIS A 249 -9.84 12.94 -9.03
CA HIS A 249 -9.02 11.75 -9.24
C HIS A 249 -8.03 11.47 -8.09
N PHE A 250 -7.80 12.42 -7.19
CA PHE A 250 -6.85 12.24 -6.08
C PHE A 250 -7.48 11.60 -4.83
N ASP A 251 -8.79 11.68 -4.65
CA ASP A 251 -9.49 11.04 -3.52
C ASP A 251 -9.54 9.49 -3.63
N VAL A 252 -9.12 8.91 -4.76
CA VAL A 252 -9.21 7.46 -5.04
C VAL A 252 -7.85 6.73 -4.93
N ALA A 253 -6.74 7.45 -4.72
CA ALA A 253 -5.43 6.82 -4.58
C ALA A 253 -5.18 6.39 -3.12
N GLU A 254 -5.08 5.07 -2.87
CA GLU A 254 -4.76 4.43 -1.58
C GLU A 254 -3.41 4.85 -0.94
N ALA A 255 -2.70 5.83 -1.50
CA ALA A 255 -1.43 6.32 -0.98
C ALA A 255 -1.34 7.85 -1.09
N THR A 256 -2.01 8.55 -0.18
CA THR A 256 -1.83 10.00 -0.02
C THR A 256 -0.41 10.29 0.48
N ALA A 257 0.34 11.10 -0.28
CA ALA A 257 1.66 11.55 0.13
C ALA A 257 1.56 12.72 1.11
N LEU A 258 2.41 12.74 2.14
CA LEU A 258 2.53 13.87 3.05
C LEU A 258 3.24 15.05 2.38
N ARG A 259 2.53 16.16 2.13
CA ARG A 259 3.02 17.35 1.41
C ARG A 259 2.87 18.68 2.16
N PRO A 260 3.54 18.87 3.31
CA PRO A 260 3.49 20.13 4.05
C PRO A 260 4.05 21.30 3.23
N PRO A 261 3.52 22.52 3.39
CA PRO A 261 4.08 23.72 2.75
C PRO A 261 5.42 24.13 3.37
N ALA A 262 6.15 25.03 2.71
CA ALA A 262 7.47 25.49 3.16
C ALA A 262 7.49 26.09 4.59
N THR A 263 6.35 26.58 5.09
CA THR A 263 6.22 27.13 6.46
C THR A 263 6.39 26.08 7.57
N TYR A 264 6.36 24.79 7.24
CA TYR A 264 6.58 23.68 8.18
C TYR A 264 8.02 23.15 8.17
N LYS A 265 8.93 23.72 7.35
CA LYS A 265 10.33 23.27 7.24
C LYS A 265 11.05 23.20 8.58
N ASP A 266 10.83 24.19 9.45
CA ASP A 266 11.47 24.26 10.77
C ASP A 266 11.05 23.11 11.70
N ILE A 267 9.92 22.46 11.44
CA ILE A 267 9.45 21.30 12.20
C ILE A 267 10.01 20.02 11.60
N PHE A 268 9.74 19.75 10.31
CA PHE A 268 10.07 18.46 9.68
C PHE A 268 11.57 18.24 9.48
N LEU A 269 12.35 19.31 9.31
CA LEU A 269 13.80 19.24 9.14
C LEU A 269 14.57 19.42 10.45
N HIS A 270 13.87 19.55 11.58
CA HIS A 270 14.51 19.60 12.89
C HIS A 270 15.18 18.24 13.20
N GLU A 271 16.41 18.26 13.72
CA GLU A 271 17.23 17.04 13.89
C GLU A 271 16.58 16.00 14.80
N SER A 272 15.83 16.42 15.83
CA SER A 272 15.13 15.52 16.75
C SER A 272 13.75 15.07 16.27
N PHE A 273 13.19 15.67 15.21
CA PHE A 273 11.81 15.41 14.80
C PHE A 273 11.61 13.96 14.34
N LEU A 274 12.45 13.48 13.42
CA LEU A 274 12.32 12.12 12.93
C LEU A 274 12.68 11.07 14.00
N PRO A 275 13.81 11.20 14.74
CA PRO A 275 14.15 10.28 15.83
C PRO A 275 13.06 10.16 16.91
N LEU A 276 12.33 11.24 17.20
CA LEU A 276 11.22 11.23 18.17
C LEU A 276 10.19 10.15 17.84
N PHE A 277 9.71 10.07 16.59
CA PHE A 277 8.69 9.08 16.21
C PHE A 277 9.21 7.65 16.26
N PHE A 278 10.47 7.42 15.89
CA PHE A 278 11.10 6.11 16.03
C PHE A 278 11.25 5.69 17.50
N GLU A 279 11.60 6.62 18.38
CA GLU A 279 11.69 6.36 19.83
C GLU A 279 10.33 6.12 20.46
N ILE A 280 9.30 6.88 20.07
CA ILE A 280 7.92 6.62 20.50
C ILE A 280 7.52 5.19 20.12
N HIS A 281 7.63 4.83 18.84
CA HIS A 281 7.25 3.49 18.37
C HIS A 281 8.04 2.40 19.10
N ARG A 282 9.35 2.56 19.29
CA ARG A 282 10.19 1.62 20.05
C ARG A 282 9.65 1.35 21.47
N LYS A 283 9.12 2.37 22.14
CA LYS A 283 8.56 2.23 23.50
C LYS A 283 7.14 1.68 23.54
N VAL A 284 6.31 1.97 22.53
CA VAL A 284 4.88 1.63 22.55
C VAL A 284 4.50 0.42 21.70
N ARG A 285 5.40 -0.13 20.89
CA ARG A 285 5.12 -1.23 19.93
C ARG A 285 4.51 -2.51 20.51
N PHE A 286 4.66 -2.75 21.80
CA PHE A 286 4.05 -3.91 22.48
C PHE A 286 2.60 -3.66 22.94
N ASN A 287 2.10 -2.43 22.80
CA ASN A 287 0.68 -2.10 22.98
C ASN A 287 0.03 -2.06 21.59
N GLU A 288 -0.90 -2.98 21.30
CA GLU A 288 -1.50 -3.17 19.97
C GLU A 288 -2.10 -1.88 19.38
N SER A 289 -2.85 -1.12 20.20
CA SER A 289 -3.47 0.13 19.77
C SER A 289 -2.42 1.20 19.44
N LEU A 290 -1.45 1.41 20.33
CA LEU A 290 -0.41 2.44 20.12
C LEU A 290 0.60 2.02 19.05
N CYS A 291 0.84 0.73 18.88
CA CYS A 291 1.69 0.18 17.83
C CYS A 291 1.16 0.59 16.46
N THR A 292 -0.14 0.38 16.22
CA THR A 292 -0.81 0.76 14.97
C THR A 292 -0.67 2.26 14.69
N ILE A 293 -1.01 3.12 15.67
CA ILE A 293 -0.99 4.58 15.50
C ILE A 293 0.45 5.09 15.29
N SER A 294 1.42 4.58 16.07
CA SER A 294 2.84 4.98 15.94
C SER A 294 3.44 4.53 14.61
N LEU A 295 3.08 3.34 14.14
CA LEU A 295 3.52 2.82 12.84
C LEU A 295 2.90 3.62 11.68
N ASN A 296 1.62 4.01 11.79
CA ASN A 296 0.98 4.90 10.81
C ASN A 296 1.67 6.26 10.72
N CYS A 297 2.11 6.83 11.85
CA CYS A 297 2.94 8.03 11.82
C CYS A 297 4.22 7.82 11.00
N LEU A 298 4.95 6.72 11.22
CA LEU A 298 6.17 6.39 10.47
C LEU A 298 5.87 6.15 8.97
N ILE A 299 4.77 5.48 8.64
CA ILE A 299 4.30 5.27 7.26
C ILE A 299 4.05 6.61 6.56
N MET A 300 3.42 7.58 7.23
CA MET A 300 3.19 8.90 6.64
C MET A 300 4.48 9.70 6.48
N LEU A 301 5.38 9.63 7.47
CA LEU A 301 6.70 10.26 7.38
C LEU A 301 7.55 9.69 6.24
N ALA A 302 7.45 8.38 5.96
CA ALA A 302 8.12 7.77 4.81
C ALA A 302 7.68 8.37 3.46
N SER A 303 6.47 8.93 3.38
CA SER A 303 5.93 9.60 2.18
C SER A 303 6.14 11.11 2.12
N LEU A 304 6.93 11.70 3.03
CA LEU A 304 7.16 13.14 3.10
C LEU A 304 7.75 13.64 1.78
N MET A 305 7.10 14.61 1.13
CA MET A 305 7.57 15.20 -0.12
C MET A 305 7.09 16.65 -0.30
N GLY A 306 7.47 17.28 -1.41
CA GLY A 306 7.04 18.64 -1.76
C GLY A 306 7.96 19.73 -1.23
N GLU A 307 7.42 20.94 -1.09
CA GLU A 307 8.19 22.15 -0.77
C GLU A 307 8.98 22.04 0.55
N VAL A 308 8.48 21.27 1.52
CA VAL A 308 9.17 21.08 2.81
C VAL A 308 10.55 20.44 2.66
N LEU A 309 10.78 19.62 1.63
CA LEU A 309 12.07 18.97 1.35
C LEU A 309 12.91 19.70 0.30
N THR A 310 12.53 20.91 -0.15
CA THR A 310 13.34 21.65 -1.14
C THR A 310 14.54 22.34 -0.50
N LYS A 311 15.65 22.40 -1.23
CA LYS A 311 16.88 23.09 -0.82
C LYS A 311 16.58 24.55 -0.45
N GLN A 312 17.18 25.04 0.63
CA GLN A 312 17.29 26.48 0.85
C GLN A 312 18.44 26.98 -0.04
N GLU A 313 18.20 28.03 -0.82
CA GLU A 313 19.18 28.58 -1.78
C GLU A 313 20.48 29.07 -1.12
N THR A 314 20.49 29.23 0.21
CA THR A 314 21.53 29.92 0.97
C THR A 314 22.64 29.03 1.54
N VAL A 315 22.49 27.70 1.57
CA VAL A 315 23.50 26.80 2.17
C VAL A 315 24.09 25.86 1.12
N LEU A 316 25.28 26.22 0.63
CA LEU A 316 26.09 25.35 -0.23
C LEU A 316 26.42 24.05 0.52
N GLY A 317 25.95 22.91 0.00
CA GLY A 317 26.28 21.58 0.51
C GLY A 317 25.20 20.91 1.37
N ASP A 318 24.12 21.60 1.74
CA ASP A 318 22.99 20.98 2.44
C ASP A 318 21.93 20.47 1.46
N ASN A 319 21.69 19.16 1.44
CA ASN A 319 20.66 18.52 0.63
C ASN A 319 19.61 17.89 1.55
N PRO A 320 18.56 18.63 1.97
CA PRO A 320 17.59 18.16 2.96
C PRO A 320 16.96 16.79 2.66
N PRO A 321 16.59 16.46 1.41
CA PRO A 321 16.12 15.12 1.05
C PRO A 321 17.13 14.02 1.40
N VAL A 322 18.41 14.23 1.13
CA VAL A 322 19.47 13.24 1.37
C VAL A 322 19.66 13.04 2.87
N LYS A 323 19.73 14.12 3.65
CA LYS A 323 19.84 14.04 5.12
C LYS A 323 18.63 13.33 5.74
N TYR A 324 17.43 13.71 5.32
CA TYR A 324 16.19 13.10 5.80
C TYR A 324 16.14 11.60 5.50
N LEU A 325 16.41 11.20 4.25
CA LEU A 325 16.44 9.80 3.85
C LEU A 325 17.53 9.00 4.56
N SER A 326 18.72 9.59 4.73
CA SER A 326 19.82 8.95 5.47
C SER A 326 19.42 8.67 6.93
N ALA A 327 18.82 9.65 7.60
CA ALA A 327 18.31 9.48 8.95
C ALA A 327 17.19 8.44 9.02
N PHE A 328 16.27 8.44 8.05
CA PHE A 328 15.16 7.48 8.01
C PHE A 328 15.65 6.04 7.80
N MET A 329 16.55 5.82 6.84
CA MET A 329 17.15 4.51 6.57
C MET A 329 17.89 3.96 7.79
N SER A 330 18.70 4.80 8.44
CA SER A 330 19.46 4.43 9.64
C SER A 330 18.52 4.05 10.80
N ASN A 331 17.51 4.88 11.08
CA ASN A 331 16.54 4.59 12.15
C ASN A 331 15.69 3.36 11.86
N THR A 332 15.28 3.13 10.60
CA THR A 332 14.52 1.94 10.19
C THR A 332 15.35 0.68 10.40
N THR A 333 16.59 0.67 9.90
CA THR A 333 17.50 -0.47 10.04
C THR A 333 17.79 -0.78 11.52
N SER A 334 17.97 0.25 12.33
CA SER A 334 18.19 0.11 13.78
C SER A 334 16.96 -0.46 14.50
N LEU A 335 15.78 0.11 14.27
CA LEU A 335 14.52 -0.28 14.92
C LEU A 335 14.11 -1.74 14.62
N PHE A 336 14.32 -2.17 13.37
CA PHE A 336 13.90 -3.49 12.89
C PHE A 336 15.08 -4.48 12.72
N SER A 337 16.23 -4.20 13.34
CA SER A 337 17.41 -5.08 13.27
C SER A 337 17.13 -6.52 13.75
N GLY A 338 16.21 -6.71 14.70
CA GLY A 338 15.73 -8.02 15.17
C GLY A 338 14.51 -8.57 14.42
N GLY A 339 14.08 -7.91 13.34
CA GLY A 339 12.83 -8.18 12.63
C GLY A 339 11.62 -7.40 13.20
N PRO A 340 10.54 -7.27 12.41
CA PRO A 340 9.26 -6.71 12.89
C PRO A 340 8.49 -7.70 13.77
N LEU A 341 7.63 -7.17 14.64
CA LEU A 341 6.58 -7.92 15.29
C LEU A 341 5.50 -8.31 14.25
N PRO A 342 4.66 -9.34 14.51
CA PRO A 342 3.65 -9.79 13.55
C PRO A 342 2.78 -8.63 12.99
N GLY A 343 2.26 -7.77 13.87
CA GLY A 343 1.44 -6.61 13.48
C GLY A 343 2.18 -5.44 12.82
N GLU A 344 3.51 -5.50 12.70
CA GLU A 344 4.33 -4.44 12.09
C GLU A 344 4.77 -4.77 10.66
N THR A 345 4.67 -6.05 10.25
CA THR A 345 5.17 -6.55 8.96
C THR A 345 4.66 -5.74 7.77
N SER A 346 3.34 -5.57 7.67
CA SER A 346 2.72 -4.79 6.60
C SER A 346 3.16 -3.32 6.64
N GLY A 347 3.21 -2.72 7.84
CA GLY A 347 3.63 -1.33 7.99
C GLY A 347 5.09 -1.07 7.64
N LEU A 348 6.02 -1.97 8.01
CA LEU A 348 7.42 -1.91 7.60
C LEU A 348 7.57 -2.00 6.07
N CYS A 349 6.89 -2.95 5.43
CA CYS A 349 6.92 -3.07 3.97
C CYS A 349 6.36 -1.81 3.28
N THR A 350 5.34 -1.19 3.88
CA THR A 350 4.77 0.08 3.44
C THR A 350 5.75 1.25 3.58
N ILE A 351 6.48 1.31 4.69
CA ILE A 351 7.53 2.31 4.92
C ILE A 351 8.61 2.20 3.84
N ILE A 352 9.13 0.99 3.61
CA ILE A 352 10.15 0.73 2.59
C ILE A 352 9.64 1.13 1.20
N TYR A 353 8.43 0.73 0.86
CA TYR A 353 7.78 1.08 -0.39
C TYR A 353 7.69 2.59 -0.59
N LYS A 354 7.16 3.32 0.40
CA LYS A 354 7.06 4.78 0.32
C LYS A 354 8.43 5.44 0.24
N LEU A 355 9.41 5.03 1.04
CA LEU A 355 10.76 5.61 0.99
C LEU A 355 11.40 5.51 -0.39
N ILE A 356 11.21 4.40 -1.10
CA ILE A 356 11.84 4.17 -2.40
C ILE A 356 11.02 4.78 -3.55
N THR A 357 9.68 4.70 -3.50
CA THR A 357 8.83 5.10 -4.63
C THR A 357 8.36 6.56 -4.57
N PHE A 358 8.31 7.18 -3.39
CA PHE A 358 7.81 8.56 -3.22
C PHE A 358 8.93 9.59 -3.33
N HIS A 359 10.19 9.18 -3.13
CA HIS A 359 11.35 10.07 -3.19
C HIS A 359 12.08 9.93 -4.52
N HIS A 360 12.79 10.99 -4.91
CA HIS A 360 13.71 10.88 -6.04
C HIS A 360 14.78 9.85 -5.72
N ILE A 361 14.86 8.81 -6.53
CA ILE A 361 15.81 7.71 -6.37
C ILE A 361 17.26 8.20 -6.23
N SER A 362 17.64 9.24 -6.96
CA SER A 362 18.95 9.88 -6.82
C SER A 362 19.24 10.33 -5.40
N SER A 363 18.25 10.88 -4.67
CA SER A 363 18.45 11.36 -3.29
C SER A 363 18.76 10.22 -2.31
N LEU A 364 18.16 9.04 -2.51
CA LEU A 364 18.45 7.84 -1.70
C LEU A 364 19.92 7.43 -1.86
N PHE A 365 20.43 7.50 -3.09
CA PHE A 365 21.78 7.04 -3.43
C PHE A 365 22.89 8.05 -3.16
N HIS A 366 22.55 9.32 -2.97
CA HIS A 366 23.49 10.33 -2.46
C HIS A 366 23.66 10.27 -0.92
N ALA A 367 22.94 9.39 -0.23
CA ALA A 367 23.15 9.12 1.19
C ALA A 367 24.57 8.59 1.46
N ASP A 368 24.99 8.64 2.72
CA ASP A 368 26.26 8.05 3.12
C ASP A 368 26.32 6.57 2.73
N ARG A 369 27.43 6.15 2.10
CA ARG A 369 27.58 4.79 1.54
C ARG A 369 27.41 3.71 2.60
N SER A 370 27.84 3.96 3.84
CA SER A 370 27.71 2.99 4.93
C SER A 370 26.25 2.80 5.33
N VAL A 371 25.48 3.89 5.41
CA VAL A 371 24.04 3.86 5.74
C VAL A 371 23.26 3.16 4.64
N LEU A 372 23.53 3.52 3.38
CA LEU A 372 22.89 2.89 2.23
C LEU A 372 23.17 1.39 2.18
N GLN A 373 24.42 0.96 2.36
CA GLN A 373 24.79 -0.46 2.32
C GLN A 373 24.14 -1.25 3.46
N GLN A 374 24.06 -0.69 4.67
CA GLN A 374 23.35 -1.31 5.79
C GLN A 374 21.86 -1.48 5.48
N PHE A 375 21.23 -0.44 4.93
CA PHE A 375 19.81 -0.48 4.56
C PHE A 375 19.52 -1.49 3.45
N LEU A 376 20.33 -1.51 2.38
CA LEU A 376 20.18 -2.47 1.27
C LEU A 376 20.42 -3.92 1.73
N SER A 377 21.40 -4.13 2.61
CA SER A 377 21.64 -5.44 3.22
C SER A 377 20.43 -5.87 4.06
N PHE A 378 19.93 -5.01 4.94
CA PHE A 378 18.73 -5.28 5.73
C PHE A 378 17.52 -5.61 4.84
N LEU A 379 17.26 -4.79 3.81
CA LEU A 379 16.17 -4.98 2.89
C LEU A 379 16.26 -6.31 2.13
N SER A 380 17.45 -6.68 1.66
CA SER A 380 17.67 -7.96 0.97
C SER A 380 17.40 -9.15 1.89
N HIS A 381 18.02 -9.19 3.08
CA HIS A 381 17.83 -10.29 4.03
C HIS A 381 16.37 -10.41 4.47
N TYR A 382 15.71 -9.28 4.73
CA TYR A 382 14.32 -9.27 5.12
C TYR A 382 13.40 -9.74 3.98
N SER A 383 13.66 -9.32 2.74
CA SER A 383 12.90 -9.77 1.56
C SER A 383 13.02 -11.28 1.37
N GLN A 384 14.21 -11.86 1.54
CA GLN A 384 14.43 -13.31 1.46
C GLN A 384 13.64 -14.09 2.52
N SER A 385 13.70 -13.63 3.78
CA SER A 385 12.99 -14.25 4.90
C SER A 385 11.47 -14.17 4.75
N LEU A 386 10.96 -12.99 4.42
CA LEU A 386 9.52 -12.75 4.26
C LEU A 386 8.96 -13.50 3.05
N THR A 387 9.70 -13.58 1.94
CA THR A 387 9.29 -14.36 0.76
C THR A 387 9.13 -15.83 1.12
N SER A 388 10.10 -16.42 1.82
CA SER A 388 10.05 -17.83 2.21
C SER A 388 8.85 -18.12 3.11
N THR A 389 8.60 -17.23 4.07
CA THR A 389 7.47 -17.37 5.02
C THR A 389 6.12 -17.14 4.33
N GLY A 390 5.99 -16.07 3.55
CA GLY A 390 4.74 -15.68 2.91
C GLY A 390 4.30 -16.66 1.83
N ILE A 391 5.23 -17.20 1.03
CA ILE A 391 4.92 -18.23 0.04
C ILE A 391 4.49 -19.53 0.73
N ARG A 392 5.18 -19.94 1.80
CA ARG A 392 4.78 -21.13 2.56
C ARG A 392 3.37 -20.98 3.13
N LEU A 393 3.05 -19.85 3.76
CA LEU A 393 1.71 -19.58 4.30
C LEU A 393 0.64 -19.56 3.22
N ALA A 394 0.90 -18.91 2.09
CA ALA A 394 -0.07 -18.87 1.00
C ALA A 394 -0.32 -20.25 0.39
N LEU A 395 0.72 -21.06 0.17
CA LEU A 395 0.58 -22.37 -0.47
C LEU A 395 0.06 -23.47 0.49
N VAL A 396 0.32 -23.36 1.79
CA VAL A 396 0.00 -24.41 2.78
C VAL A 396 -1.25 -24.07 3.60
N GLU A 397 -1.42 -22.80 3.95
CA GLU A 397 -2.44 -22.32 4.89
C GLU A 397 -3.50 -21.44 4.21
N ASP A 398 -3.38 -21.21 2.89
CA ASP A 398 -4.24 -20.32 2.08
C ASP A 398 -4.29 -18.87 2.62
N ASP A 399 -3.21 -18.46 3.31
CA ASP A 399 -3.05 -17.11 3.90
C ASP A 399 -2.18 -16.21 3.01
N TYR A 400 -2.84 -15.30 2.29
CA TYR A 400 -2.22 -14.34 1.39
C TYR A 400 -1.82 -13.01 2.06
N GLU A 401 -2.00 -12.83 3.37
CA GLU A 401 -1.72 -11.55 4.04
C GLU A 401 -0.26 -11.11 3.83
N LEU A 402 0.68 -12.04 3.95
CA LEU A 402 2.09 -11.75 3.75
C LEU A 402 2.48 -11.58 2.28
N ILE A 403 1.72 -12.13 1.32
CA ILE A 403 1.99 -11.97 -0.12
C ILE A 403 1.86 -10.51 -0.53
N HIS A 404 0.88 -9.77 0.00
CA HIS A 404 0.77 -8.33 -0.22
C HIS A 404 1.99 -7.57 0.32
N SER A 405 2.55 -8.00 1.45
CA SER A 405 3.75 -7.41 2.03
C SER A 405 5.00 -7.71 1.19
N VAL A 406 5.14 -8.95 0.70
CA VAL A 406 6.20 -9.36 -0.26
C VAL A 406 6.11 -8.53 -1.55
N SER A 407 4.91 -8.34 -2.09
CA SER A 407 4.67 -7.50 -3.28
C SER A 407 5.25 -6.10 -3.11
N ARG A 408 4.98 -5.44 -1.97
CA ARG A 408 5.51 -4.10 -1.70
C ARG A 408 7.04 -4.08 -1.65
N LEU A 409 7.68 -5.08 -1.04
CA LEU A 409 9.15 -5.17 -1.03
C LEU A 409 9.69 -5.40 -2.45
N PHE A 410 9.01 -6.23 -3.24
CA PHE A 410 9.43 -6.56 -4.59
C PHE A 410 9.30 -5.37 -5.54
N GLU A 411 8.20 -4.63 -5.48
CA GLU A 411 8.01 -3.37 -6.20
C GLU A 411 9.07 -2.34 -5.82
N SER A 412 9.38 -2.26 -4.51
CA SER A 412 10.44 -1.38 -4.00
C SER A 412 11.80 -1.75 -4.57
N TRP A 413 12.15 -3.04 -4.53
CA TRP A 413 13.43 -3.52 -5.05
C TRP A 413 13.53 -3.29 -6.56
N LEU A 414 12.46 -3.55 -7.31
CA LEU A 414 12.42 -3.30 -8.75
C LEU A 414 12.62 -1.81 -9.07
N ALA A 415 12.04 -0.91 -8.29
CA ALA A 415 12.26 0.52 -8.43
C ALA A 415 13.74 0.90 -8.23
N LEU A 416 14.45 0.25 -7.29
CA LEU A 416 15.90 0.41 -7.12
C LEU A 416 16.67 -0.05 -8.37
N LEU A 417 16.33 -1.22 -8.92
CA LEU A 417 17.01 -1.77 -10.10
C LEU A 417 16.87 -0.87 -11.34
N ARG A 418 15.66 -0.35 -11.58
CA ARG A 418 15.41 0.61 -12.67
C ARG A 418 16.24 1.89 -12.54
N GLY A 419 16.63 2.26 -11.32
CA GLY A 419 17.51 3.38 -11.04
C GLY A 419 19.02 3.04 -11.08
N ALA A 420 19.39 1.76 -10.96
CA ALA A 420 20.75 1.30 -10.66
C ALA A 420 21.80 1.69 -11.70
N ALA A 421 21.44 1.64 -12.99
CA ALA A 421 22.35 2.00 -14.08
C ALA A 421 22.72 3.50 -14.05
N ARG A 422 21.75 4.37 -13.73
CA ARG A 422 21.95 5.85 -13.71
C ARG A 422 22.91 6.31 -12.61
N ILE A 423 23.19 5.45 -11.65
CA ILE A 423 23.88 5.76 -10.40
C ILE A 423 25.07 4.83 -10.13
N GLN A 424 25.42 3.96 -11.09
CA GLN A 424 26.58 3.06 -11.03
C GLN A 424 26.56 2.06 -9.85
N LEU A 425 25.38 1.55 -9.46
CA LEU A 425 25.24 0.54 -8.40
C LEU A 425 24.81 -0.84 -8.90
N SER A 426 24.79 -1.04 -10.22
CA SER A 426 24.30 -2.30 -10.80
C SER A 426 25.06 -3.53 -10.29
N SER A 427 26.39 -3.43 -10.14
CA SER A 427 27.22 -4.51 -9.61
C SER A 427 26.90 -4.85 -8.16
N ASP A 428 26.65 -3.83 -7.33
CA ASP A 428 26.43 -3.98 -5.89
C ASP A 428 25.05 -4.61 -5.60
N LEU A 429 24.08 -4.43 -6.51
CA LEU A 429 22.73 -4.97 -6.40
C LEU A 429 22.57 -6.35 -7.05
N LEU A 430 23.48 -6.79 -7.92
CA LEU A 430 23.36 -8.04 -8.67
C LEU A 430 23.19 -9.28 -7.77
N GLU A 431 24.13 -9.48 -6.85
CA GLU A 431 24.11 -10.66 -5.96
C GLU A 431 22.90 -10.65 -5.00
N PRO A 432 22.59 -9.55 -4.28
CA PRO A 432 21.37 -9.50 -3.46
C PRO A 432 20.08 -9.73 -4.26
N THR A 433 19.99 -9.22 -5.49
CA THR A 433 18.82 -9.44 -6.37
C THR A 433 18.65 -10.91 -6.72
N PHE A 434 19.75 -11.57 -7.09
CA PHE A 434 19.70 -12.99 -7.42
C PHE A 434 19.37 -13.85 -6.19
N GLN A 435 19.80 -13.47 -4.98
CA GLN A 435 19.43 -14.17 -3.76
C GLN A 435 17.93 -14.07 -3.46
N ILE A 436 17.32 -12.89 -3.61
CA ILE A 436 15.86 -12.71 -3.49
C ILE A 436 15.13 -13.59 -4.52
N TYR A 437 15.58 -13.55 -5.77
CA TYR A 437 15.02 -14.36 -6.86
C TYR A 437 15.14 -15.87 -6.57
N SER A 438 16.31 -16.32 -6.09
CA SER A 438 16.57 -17.72 -5.73
C SER A 438 15.73 -18.17 -4.52
N CYS A 439 15.49 -17.31 -3.54
CA CYS A 439 14.60 -17.61 -2.41
C CYS A 439 13.15 -17.86 -2.87
N PHE A 440 12.64 -17.04 -3.79
CA PHE A 440 11.31 -17.30 -4.37
C PHE A 440 11.27 -18.65 -5.09
N LEU A 441 12.24 -18.93 -5.96
CA LEU A 441 12.36 -20.22 -6.66
C LEU A 441 12.37 -21.40 -5.68
N LYS A 442 13.15 -21.32 -4.61
CA LYS A 442 13.23 -22.37 -3.59
C LYS A 442 11.93 -22.54 -2.82
N ALA A 443 11.17 -21.47 -2.62
CA ALA A 443 9.91 -21.53 -1.87
C ALA A 443 8.78 -22.22 -2.66
N VAL A 444 8.77 -22.06 -4.00
CA VAL A 444 7.72 -22.62 -4.87
C VAL A 444 8.08 -23.96 -5.51
N LEU A 445 9.33 -24.41 -5.43
CA LEU A 445 9.78 -25.69 -6.02
C LEU A 445 9.99 -26.78 -4.97
N SER A 446 9.71 -28.02 -5.34
CA SER A 446 9.98 -29.21 -4.52
C SER A 446 11.46 -29.62 -4.55
N SER A 447 11.81 -30.61 -3.71
CA SER A 447 13.15 -31.22 -3.72
C SER A 447 13.46 -31.87 -5.09
N PRO A 448 14.65 -31.66 -5.67
CA PRO A 448 15.88 -31.13 -5.07
C PRO A 448 16.11 -29.62 -5.27
N PHE A 449 15.21 -28.91 -5.96
CA PHE A 449 15.43 -27.52 -6.37
C PHE A 449 15.03 -26.52 -5.29
N GLY A 450 14.08 -26.90 -4.44
CA GLY A 450 13.56 -26.06 -3.38
C GLY A 450 13.09 -26.85 -2.17
N MET A 451 12.29 -26.17 -1.36
CA MET A 451 11.79 -26.61 -0.06
C MET A 451 10.27 -26.42 0.05
N ARG A 452 9.53 -26.42 -1.09
CA ARG A 452 8.06 -26.37 -1.07
C ARG A 452 7.53 -27.49 -0.18
N GLU A 453 6.76 -27.10 0.83
CA GLU A 453 6.14 -28.01 1.79
C GLU A 453 5.01 -28.79 1.12
N LYS A 454 4.83 -30.06 1.51
CA LYS A 454 3.77 -30.90 0.96
C LYS A 454 2.50 -30.72 1.78
N LEU A 455 1.36 -30.54 1.10
CA LEU A 455 0.05 -30.54 1.72
C LEU A 455 -0.26 -31.93 2.33
N CYS A 456 -0.89 -31.97 3.50
CA CYS A 456 -1.42 -33.21 4.04
C CYS A 456 -2.59 -33.70 3.17
N SER A 457 -2.64 -35.01 2.91
CA SER A 457 -3.62 -35.66 2.02
C SER A 457 -5.09 -35.54 2.45
N GLU A 458 -5.38 -35.00 3.64
CA GLU A 458 -6.76 -34.75 4.11
C GLU A 458 -7.30 -33.37 3.67
N ASP A 459 -6.42 -32.43 3.30
CA ASP A 459 -6.77 -31.06 2.91
C ASP A 459 -6.97 -30.89 1.40
N THR A 460 -6.70 -31.93 0.60
CA THR A 460 -6.68 -31.91 -0.88
C THR A 460 -8.06 -31.92 -1.54
N ILE A 461 -9.13 -31.69 -0.77
CA ILE A 461 -10.52 -31.80 -1.25
C ILE A 461 -11.20 -30.44 -1.09
N LYS A 462 -10.91 -29.53 -2.03
CA LYS A 462 -11.78 -28.44 -2.48
C LYS A 462 -11.11 -27.75 -3.67
N ASP A 463 -11.18 -28.35 -4.85
CA ASP A 463 -11.04 -27.57 -6.09
C ASP A 463 -12.27 -26.65 -6.17
N ASP A 464 -12.24 -25.51 -5.48
CA ASP A 464 -13.33 -24.56 -5.57
C ASP A 464 -13.26 -23.93 -6.98
N ILE A 465 -14.34 -24.03 -7.75
CA ILE A 465 -14.39 -23.55 -9.15
C ILE A 465 -14.06 -22.03 -9.25
N ASN A 466 -14.12 -21.34 -8.10
CA ASN A 466 -13.82 -19.93 -7.92
C ASN A 466 -12.35 -19.62 -7.59
N GLU A 467 -11.46 -20.61 -7.44
CA GLU A 467 -10.04 -20.36 -7.23
C GLU A 467 -9.45 -19.59 -8.42
N GLN A 468 -8.75 -18.51 -8.06
CA GLN A 468 -8.11 -17.62 -9.00
C GLN A 468 -6.83 -18.30 -9.52
N ASP A 469 -6.61 -18.28 -10.84
CA ASP A 469 -5.39 -18.79 -11.47
C ASP A 469 -4.15 -18.16 -10.80
N ASP A 470 -3.16 -18.97 -10.41
CA ASP A 470 -1.94 -18.55 -9.70
C ASP A 470 -1.23 -17.40 -10.42
N ARG A 471 -1.28 -17.40 -11.75
CA ARG A 471 -0.73 -16.31 -12.57
C ARG A 471 -1.33 -14.95 -12.21
N VAL A 472 -2.61 -14.92 -11.83
CA VAL A 472 -3.33 -13.71 -11.43
C VAL A 472 -3.21 -13.48 -9.93
N ALA A 473 -3.30 -14.53 -9.10
CA ALA A 473 -3.17 -14.41 -7.65
C ALA A 473 -1.78 -13.88 -7.24
N TYR A 474 -0.72 -14.36 -7.90
CA TYR A 474 0.66 -13.98 -7.64
C TYR A 474 1.22 -12.95 -8.63
N SER A 475 0.40 -12.35 -9.49
CA SER A 475 0.87 -11.42 -10.55
C SER A 475 1.72 -10.28 -9.99
N ASN A 476 1.32 -9.74 -8.83
CA ASN A 476 1.98 -8.61 -8.19
C ASN A 476 3.38 -8.95 -7.65
N VAL A 477 3.67 -10.24 -7.43
CA VAL A 477 5.00 -10.72 -7.03
C VAL A 477 5.78 -11.23 -8.24
N LEU A 478 5.13 -11.96 -9.16
CA LEU A 478 5.75 -12.53 -10.34
C LEU A 478 6.25 -11.47 -11.34
N VAL A 479 5.52 -10.36 -11.52
CA VAL A 479 5.94 -9.29 -12.45
C VAL A 479 7.25 -8.64 -11.99
N PRO A 480 7.40 -8.17 -10.73
CA PRO A 480 8.69 -7.69 -10.25
C PRO A 480 9.78 -8.76 -10.21
N LEU A 481 9.46 -10.01 -9.85
CA LEU A 481 10.39 -11.13 -9.85
C LEU A 481 10.97 -11.37 -11.25
N GLY A 482 10.15 -11.21 -12.30
CA GLY A 482 10.58 -11.23 -13.69
C GLY A 482 11.72 -10.24 -13.94
N GLY A 483 11.55 -8.98 -13.52
CA GLY A 483 12.57 -7.95 -13.60
C GLY A 483 13.84 -8.25 -12.79
N PHE A 484 13.76 -8.98 -11.68
CA PHE A 484 14.95 -9.44 -10.94
C PHE A 484 15.73 -10.47 -11.76
N GLY A 485 15.00 -11.41 -12.37
CA GLY A 485 15.58 -12.41 -13.25
C GLY A 485 16.23 -11.78 -14.47
N SER A 486 15.61 -10.78 -15.10
CA SER A 486 16.18 -10.04 -16.24
C SER A 486 17.43 -9.26 -15.85
N PHE A 487 17.42 -8.60 -14.69
CA PHE A 487 18.58 -7.87 -14.17
C PHE A 487 19.76 -8.82 -13.86
N ALA A 488 19.48 -10.02 -13.35
CA ALA A 488 20.47 -11.06 -13.06
C ALA A 488 20.53 -12.14 -14.15
N ALA A 489 20.36 -11.77 -15.42
CA ALA A 489 20.17 -12.70 -16.55
C ALA A 489 21.22 -13.84 -16.60
N SER A 490 22.50 -13.54 -16.35
CA SER A 490 23.57 -14.53 -16.36
C SER A 490 23.33 -15.70 -15.39
N GLN A 491 22.99 -15.39 -14.14
CA GLN A 491 22.71 -16.42 -13.12
C GLN A 491 21.31 -17.02 -13.29
N SER A 492 20.29 -16.17 -13.54
CA SER A 492 18.90 -16.62 -13.61
C SER A 492 18.67 -17.55 -14.79
N PHE A 493 19.21 -17.28 -15.98
CA PHE A 493 19.01 -18.12 -17.16
C PHE A 493 19.69 -19.47 -17.01
N SER A 494 20.89 -19.50 -16.41
CA SER A 494 21.59 -20.75 -16.11
C SER A 494 20.74 -21.66 -15.21
N VAL A 495 20.19 -21.12 -14.13
CA VAL A 495 19.36 -21.87 -13.18
C VAL A 495 18.04 -22.31 -13.81
N LEU A 496 17.35 -21.42 -14.53
CA LEU A 496 16.08 -21.75 -15.21
C LEU A 496 16.29 -22.87 -16.23
N PHE A 497 17.37 -22.82 -17.02
CA PHE A 497 17.69 -23.86 -17.99
C PHE A 497 17.98 -25.20 -17.31
N GLU A 498 18.79 -25.22 -16.24
CA GLU A 498 19.15 -26.45 -15.53
C GLU A 498 17.92 -27.13 -14.91
N ILE A 499 17.05 -26.35 -14.26
CA ILE A 499 15.81 -26.86 -13.66
C ILE A 499 14.92 -27.44 -14.77
N LEU A 500 14.65 -26.69 -15.83
CA LEU A 500 13.76 -27.11 -16.91
C LEU A 500 14.29 -28.35 -17.65
N ALA A 501 15.59 -28.39 -17.95
CA ALA A 501 16.22 -29.55 -18.58
C ALA A 501 16.13 -30.80 -17.68
N THR A 502 16.30 -30.63 -16.38
CA THR A 502 16.19 -31.74 -15.42
C THR A 502 14.74 -32.22 -15.28
N LEU A 503 13.77 -31.30 -15.22
CA LEU A 503 12.34 -31.64 -15.20
C LEU A 503 11.93 -32.41 -16.46
N LEU A 504 12.39 -31.98 -17.65
CA LEU A 504 12.16 -32.71 -18.89
C LEU A 504 12.84 -34.08 -18.90
N THR A 505 14.04 -34.19 -18.36
CA THR A 505 14.74 -35.48 -18.25
C THR A 505 14.01 -36.45 -17.32
N LYS A 506 13.50 -35.96 -16.17
CA LYS A 506 12.60 -36.72 -15.29
C LYS A 506 11.33 -37.14 -16.03
N PHE A 507 10.75 -36.25 -16.83
CA PHE A 507 9.56 -36.58 -17.61
C PHE A 507 9.80 -37.72 -18.61
N PHE A 508 10.93 -37.71 -19.33
CA PHE A 508 11.29 -38.82 -20.22
C PHE A 508 11.46 -40.14 -19.47
N SER A 509 11.99 -40.13 -18.24
CA SER A 509 12.05 -41.34 -17.44
C SER A 509 10.66 -41.83 -17.06
N PHE A 510 9.72 -40.93 -16.73
CA PHE A 510 8.33 -41.29 -16.41
C PHE A 510 7.65 -42.03 -17.56
N LEU A 511 7.85 -41.58 -18.80
CA LEU A 511 7.33 -42.23 -20.00
C LEU A 511 7.89 -43.65 -20.19
N SER A 512 9.11 -43.93 -19.70
CA SER A 512 9.76 -45.23 -19.87
C SER A 512 9.47 -46.23 -18.76
N SER A 513 9.31 -45.79 -17.51
CA SER A 513 9.24 -46.67 -16.34
C SER A 513 7.87 -46.74 -15.67
N GLY A 514 6.96 -45.79 -15.96
CA GLY A 514 5.77 -45.55 -15.14
C GLY A 514 6.16 -45.02 -13.75
N MET A 515 5.31 -44.21 -13.12
CA MET A 515 5.62 -43.60 -11.81
C MET A 515 4.39 -43.46 -10.92
N ASN A 516 4.65 -43.30 -9.62
CA ASN A 516 3.65 -42.96 -8.61
C ASN A 516 3.03 -41.59 -8.90
N GLU A 517 1.72 -41.48 -8.70
CA GLU A 517 0.92 -40.29 -8.94
C GLU A 517 1.39 -39.08 -8.11
N GLU A 518 1.79 -39.30 -6.85
CA GLU A 518 2.34 -38.24 -6.00
C GLU A 518 3.60 -37.59 -6.59
N VAL A 519 4.51 -38.39 -7.16
CA VAL A 519 5.75 -37.90 -7.78
C VAL A 519 5.44 -37.12 -9.06
N VAL A 520 4.39 -37.54 -9.79
CA VAL A 520 3.93 -36.84 -10.99
C VAL A 520 3.26 -35.52 -10.62
N ASN A 521 2.49 -35.47 -9.53
CA ASN A 521 1.85 -34.24 -9.06
C ASN A 521 2.88 -33.21 -8.55
N ASP A 522 3.85 -33.64 -7.75
CA ASP A 522 4.97 -32.77 -7.34
C ASP A 522 5.71 -32.18 -8.55
N TRP A 523 5.95 -33.03 -9.56
CA TRP A 523 6.60 -32.63 -10.81
C TRP A 523 5.73 -31.68 -11.65
N ARG A 524 4.42 -31.90 -11.73
CA ARG A 524 3.47 -31.03 -12.45
C ARG A 524 3.47 -29.64 -11.85
N GLU A 525 3.45 -29.56 -10.52
CA GLU A 525 3.48 -28.31 -9.77
C GLU A 525 4.82 -27.58 -9.95
N ASP A 526 5.95 -28.30 -9.90
CA ASP A 526 7.27 -27.72 -10.22
C ASP A 526 7.33 -27.17 -11.65
N MET A 527 6.74 -27.91 -12.60
CA MET A 527 6.68 -27.50 -14.00
C MET A 527 5.76 -26.29 -14.20
N HIS A 528 4.66 -26.19 -13.44
CA HIS A 528 3.76 -25.04 -13.44
C HIS A 528 4.50 -23.77 -12.99
N TRP A 529 5.10 -23.80 -11.79
CA TRP A 529 5.82 -22.66 -11.24
C TRP A 529 7.01 -22.22 -12.10
N ILE A 530 7.80 -23.17 -12.63
CA ILE A 530 8.95 -22.81 -13.47
C ILE A 530 8.51 -22.13 -14.77
N LEU A 531 7.37 -22.55 -15.36
CA LEU A 531 6.84 -21.93 -16.57
C LEU A 531 6.33 -20.51 -16.31
N LEU A 532 5.67 -20.28 -15.16
CA LEU A 532 5.26 -18.94 -14.72
C LEU A 532 6.48 -18.01 -14.57
N ILE A 533 7.52 -18.47 -13.86
CA ILE A 533 8.73 -17.69 -13.64
C ILE A 533 9.46 -17.40 -14.97
N ILE A 534 9.64 -18.41 -15.84
CA ILE A 534 10.25 -18.22 -17.16
C ILE A 534 9.48 -17.17 -17.97
N GLY A 535 8.15 -17.27 -18.01
CA GLY A 535 7.31 -16.37 -18.80
C GLY A 535 7.37 -14.91 -18.34
N HIS A 536 7.60 -14.66 -17.04
CA HIS A 536 7.80 -13.33 -16.49
C HIS A 536 9.24 -12.82 -16.59
N THR A 537 10.24 -13.69 -16.51
CA THR A 537 11.67 -13.32 -16.57
C THR A 537 12.16 -13.03 -17.98
N LEU A 538 11.72 -13.81 -18.97
CA LEU A 538 12.23 -13.71 -20.34
C LEU A 538 11.46 -12.66 -21.17
N ALA A 539 10.16 -12.47 -20.92
CA ALA A 539 9.33 -11.60 -21.74
C ALA A 539 8.45 -10.66 -20.89
N SER A 540 8.37 -9.39 -21.29
CA SER A 540 7.36 -8.44 -20.80
C SER A 540 6.13 -8.46 -21.71
N GLU A 541 4.97 -8.05 -21.18
CA GLU A 541 3.74 -7.88 -21.96
C GLU A 541 3.24 -6.46 -21.79
N ASP A 542 2.98 -5.80 -22.92
CA ASP A 542 2.44 -4.44 -22.97
C ASP A 542 0.92 -4.44 -22.80
N GLY A 543 0.34 -3.27 -22.57
CA GLY A 543 -1.11 -3.13 -22.32
C GLY A 543 -2.01 -3.55 -23.48
N ASP A 544 -1.46 -3.71 -24.68
CA ASP A 544 -2.15 -4.22 -25.88
C ASP A 544 -2.02 -5.74 -26.05
N GLY A 545 -1.29 -6.42 -25.16
CA GLY A 545 -1.06 -7.87 -25.19
C GLY A 545 0.13 -8.30 -26.08
N SER A 546 0.86 -7.35 -26.68
CA SER A 546 2.13 -7.63 -27.35
C SER A 546 3.19 -8.04 -26.32
N CYS A 547 4.14 -8.89 -26.73
CA CYS A 547 5.20 -9.36 -25.84
C CYS A 547 6.56 -8.98 -26.42
N GLN A 548 7.47 -8.53 -25.56
CA GLN A 548 8.79 -8.05 -25.95
C GLN A 548 9.88 -8.64 -25.07
N ILE A 549 11.10 -8.71 -25.61
CA ILE A 549 12.30 -9.07 -24.85
C ILE A 549 12.72 -7.84 -24.04
N SER A 550 12.98 -8.00 -22.73
CA SER A 550 13.42 -6.87 -21.91
C SER A 550 14.80 -6.37 -22.35
N PRO A 551 15.12 -5.07 -22.21
CA PRO A 551 16.42 -4.52 -22.58
C PRO A 551 17.60 -5.24 -21.92
N GLU A 552 17.48 -5.61 -20.64
CA GLU A 552 18.53 -6.31 -19.90
C GLU A 552 18.80 -7.71 -20.45
N VAL A 553 17.75 -8.41 -20.88
CA VAL A 553 17.87 -9.73 -21.51
C VAL A 553 18.50 -9.60 -22.90
N PHE A 554 18.12 -8.56 -23.64
CA PHE A 554 18.71 -8.26 -24.94
C PHE A 554 20.22 -7.99 -24.82
N ASP A 555 20.62 -7.08 -23.92
CA ASP A 555 22.02 -6.74 -23.67
C ASP A 555 22.83 -7.99 -23.29
N TYR A 556 22.28 -8.84 -22.42
CA TYR A 556 22.92 -10.10 -22.04
C TYR A 556 23.13 -11.06 -23.23
N CYS A 557 22.12 -11.23 -24.09
CA CYS A 557 22.23 -12.10 -25.27
C CYS A 557 23.25 -11.53 -26.27
N GLU A 558 23.26 -10.21 -26.46
CA GLU A 558 24.22 -9.53 -27.33
C GLU A 558 25.66 -9.71 -26.82
N ASP A 559 25.90 -9.56 -25.51
CA ASP A 559 27.20 -9.78 -24.88
C ASP A 559 27.69 -11.21 -25.06
N MET A 560 26.79 -12.19 -25.00
CA MET A 560 27.09 -13.61 -25.22
C MET A 560 27.44 -13.95 -26.67
N VAL A 561 27.01 -13.15 -27.65
CA VAL A 561 27.46 -13.27 -29.04
C VAL A 561 28.80 -12.57 -29.22
N LYS A 562 28.94 -11.35 -28.68
CA LYS A 562 30.19 -10.56 -28.77
C LYS A 562 31.38 -11.27 -28.14
N ASN A 563 31.17 -12.00 -27.04
CA ASN A 563 32.22 -12.77 -26.37
C ASN A 563 32.49 -14.15 -27.00
N GLY A 564 31.76 -14.53 -28.05
CA GLY A 564 31.93 -15.80 -28.77
C GLY A 564 31.36 -17.04 -28.06
N SER A 565 30.60 -16.87 -26.98
CA SER A 565 29.99 -17.99 -26.24
C SER A 565 28.81 -18.61 -27.00
N THR A 566 28.22 -17.86 -27.93
CA THR A 566 27.02 -18.23 -28.67
C THR A 566 27.18 -17.93 -30.16
N ASP A 567 26.57 -18.78 -30.98
CA ASP A 567 26.58 -18.73 -32.44
C ASP A 567 25.13 -18.61 -32.93
N PRO A 568 24.71 -17.42 -33.40
CA PRO A 568 23.36 -17.16 -33.88
C PRO A 568 22.85 -18.15 -34.93
N SER A 569 23.75 -18.74 -35.73
CA SER A 569 23.36 -19.68 -36.80
C SER A 569 22.78 -20.99 -36.27
N ARG A 570 23.03 -21.32 -34.98
CA ARG A 570 22.53 -22.54 -34.34
C ARG A 570 21.10 -22.44 -33.83
N SER A 571 20.57 -21.23 -33.70
CA SER A 571 19.26 -20.96 -33.08
C SER A 571 18.11 -21.62 -33.85
N ASP A 572 18.07 -21.49 -35.19
CA ASP A 572 17.00 -22.09 -36.01
C ASP A 572 17.04 -23.62 -35.96
N GLY A 573 18.23 -24.22 -36.10
CA GLY A 573 18.40 -25.68 -36.02
C GLY A 573 17.98 -26.26 -34.67
N PHE A 574 18.32 -25.58 -33.57
CA PHE A 574 17.92 -26.00 -32.22
C PHE A 574 16.41 -25.94 -32.02
N LEU A 575 15.75 -24.83 -32.42
CA LEU A 575 14.30 -24.70 -32.33
C LEU A 575 13.59 -25.73 -33.22
N SER A 576 14.06 -25.94 -34.45
CA SER A 576 13.52 -26.94 -35.38
C SER A 576 13.59 -28.35 -34.77
N LEU A 577 14.68 -28.69 -34.09
CA LEU A 577 14.83 -29.95 -33.36
C LEU A 577 13.83 -30.05 -32.20
N CYS A 578 13.72 -29.03 -31.35
CA CYS A 578 12.78 -29.01 -30.23
C CYS A 578 11.32 -29.21 -30.67
N VAL A 579 10.87 -28.52 -31.72
CA VAL A 579 9.49 -28.68 -32.24
C VAL A 579 9.24 -30.07 -32.80
N SER A 580 10.28 -30.72 -33.34
CA SER A 580 10.18 -32.06 -33.88
C SER A 580 9.94 -33.13 -32.79
N GLY A 581 10.04 -32.76 -31.51
CA GLY A 581 9.70 -33.61 -30.36
C GLY A 581 10.64 -34.81 -30.16
N PRO A 582 11.94 -34.58 -29.96
CA PRO A 582 12.95 -35.61 -29.67
C PRO A 582 12.63 -36.38 -28.38
N SER A 583 13.17 -37.60 -28.28
CA SER A 583 12.99 -38.49 -27.13
C SER A 583 13.91 -38.19 -25.94
N SER A 584 14.73 -37.13 -26.04
CA SER A 584 15.63 -36.67 -24.99
C SER A 584 15.87 -35.17 -25.13
N VAL A 585 16.37 -34.52 -24.07
CA VAL A 585 16.75 -33.11 -24.11
C VAL A 585 17.86 -32.87 -25.15
N PRO A 586 17.65 -31.98 -26.14
CA PRO A 586 18.66 -31.68 -27.15
C PRO A 586 19.93 -31.02 -26.61
N GLY A 587 21.07 -31.31 -27.24
CA GLY A 587 22.32 -30.61 -26.99
C GLY A 587 22.20 -29.14 -27.37
N SER A 588 22.55 -28.24 -26.45
CA SER A 588 22.34 -26.80 -26.61
C SER A 588 23.65 -25.99 -26.67
N VAL A 589 24.81 -26.63 -26.80
CA VAL A 589 26.12 -25.96 -26.78
C VAL A 589 26.23 -24.90 -27.89
N GLY A 590 26.56 -23.67 -27.50
CA GLY A 590 26.71 -22.54 -28.40
C GLY A 590 25.39 -21.94 -28.92
N VAL A 591 24.23 -22.40 -28.45
CA VAL A 591 22.93 -21.77 -28.75
C VAL A 591 22.74 -20.53 -27.87
N ASP A 592 22.00 -19.54 -28.32
CA ASP A 592 21.62 -18.37 -27.52
C ASP A 592 20.84 -18.75 -26.24
N PRO A 593 21.15 -18.21 -25.04
CA PRO A 593 20.49 -18.56 -23.78
C PRO A 593 18.97 -18.41 -23.77
N PHE A 594 18.43 -17.35 -24.37
CA PHE A 594 16.99 -17.14 -24.50
C PHE A 594 16.37 -18.23 -25.38
N ILE A 595 17.01 -18.51 -26.52
CA ILE A 595 16.55 -19.54 -27.46
C ILE A 595 16.63 -20.95 -26.85
N ARG A 596 17.64 -21.23 -26.01
CA ARG A 596 17.76 -22.52 -25.30
C ARG A 596 16.55 -22.77 -24.42
N ILE A 597 16.20 -21.82 -23.55
CA ILE A 597 15.05 -21.95 -22.64
C ILE A 597 13.76 -22.03 -23.45
N THR A 598 13.59 -21.15 -24.44
CA THR A 598 12.41 -21.16 -25.32
C THR A 598 12.24 -22.49 -26.04
N GLY A 599 13.31 -23.08 -26.56
CA GLY A 599 13.27 -24.39 -27.20
C GLY A 599 12.89 -25.52 -26.24
N LEU A 600 13.30 -25.47 -24.98
CA LEU A 600 12.87 -26.45 -23.98
C LEU A 600 11.40 -26.29 -23.58
N VAL A 601 10.90 -25.05 -23.44
CA VAL A 601 9.47 -24.79 -23.22
C VAL A 601 8.64 -25.28 -24.40
N LEU A 602 9.15 -25.08 -25.62
CA LEU A 602 8.53 -25.57 -26.85
C LEU A 602 8.52 -27.11 -26.92
N LEU A 603 9.63 -27.75 -26.57
CA LEU A 603 9.72 -29.20 -26.45
C LEU A 603 8.67 -29.74 -25.45
N TRP A 604 8.56 -29.12 -24.27
CA TRP A 604 7.52 -29.48 -23.31
C TRP A 604 6.12 -29.40 -23.93
N ASN A 605 5.79 -28.28 -24.58
CA ASN A 605 4.49 -28.12 -25.23
C ASN A 605 4.24 -29.22 -26.29
N VAL A 606 5.26 -29.65 -27.04
CA VAL A 606 5.11 -30.75 -28.02
C VAL A 606 4.81 -32.08 -27.32
N LEU A 607 5.52 -32.39 -26.23
CA LEU A 607 5.34 -33.62 -25.46
C LEU A 607 3.95 -33.67 -24.79
N ASP A 608 3.56 -32.57 -24.16
CA ASP A 608 2.26 -32.40 -23.53
C ASP A 608 1.10 -32.59 -24.54
N HIS A 609 1.23 -32.02 -25.74
CA HIS A 609 0.24 -32.21 -26.82
C HIS A 609 0.19 -33.66 -27.31
N ARG A 610 1.34 -34.34 -27.42
CA ARG A 610 1.41 -35.75 -27.82
C ARG A 610 0.66 -36.64 -26.83
N ILE A 611 0.83 -36.38 -25.54
CA ILE A 611 0.19 -37.15 -24.47
C ILE A 611 -1.31 -36.93 -24.43
N LEU A 612 -1.76 -35.69 -24.61
CA LEU A 612 -3.19 -35.39 -24.79
C LEU A 612 -3.78 -36.18 -25.98
N GLY A 613 -3.04 -36.31 -27.07
CA GLY A 613 -3.44 -37.07 -28.25
C GLY A 613 -3.53 -38.58 -28.01
N GLU A 614 -2.50 -39.15 -27.36
CA GLU A 614 -2.35 -40.60 -27.16
C GLU A 614 -3.16 -41.15 -25.97
N TYR A 615 -3.16 -40.44 -24.84
CA TYR A 615 -3.71 -40.92 -23.56
C TYR A 615 -4.96 -40.15 -23.10
N GLY A 616 -5.31 -39.06 -23.78
CA GLY A 616 -6.52 -38.29 -23.50
C GLY A 616 -6.42 -37.35 -22.29
N ILE A 617 -7.56 -36.76 -21.93
CA ILE A 617 -7.65 -35.65 -20.95
C ILE A 617 -7.14 -36.02 -19.55
N ASN A 618 -7.36 -37.25 -19.10
CA ASN A 618 -6.99 -37.69 -17.75
C ASN A 618 -5.46 -37.81 -17.56
N ALA A 619 -4.68 -37.80 -18.64
CA ALA A 619 -3.22 -37.91 -18.59
C ALA A 619 -2.51 -36.56 -18.41
N VAL A 620 -3.22 -35.45 -18.63
CA VAL A 620 -2.68 -34.08 -18.60
C VAL A 620 -3.35 -33.27 -17.49
N SER A 621 -2.64 -32.25 -16.98
CA SER A 621 -3.20 -31.30 -16.02
C SER A 621 -3.74 -30.07 -16.78
N PRO A 622 -5.01 -29.68 -16.60
CA PRO A 622 -5.56 -28.46 -17.20
C PRO A 622 -4.80 -27.19 -16.78
N GLU A 623 -4.43 -27.08 -15.50
CA GLU A 623 -3.64 -25.96 -14.96
C GLU A 623 -2.27 -25.87 -15.63
N LEU A 624 -1.53 -26.99 -15.66
CA LEU A 624 -0.22 -27.02 -16.29
C LEU A 624 -0.30 -26.70 -17.80
N MET A 625 -1.36 -27.14 -18.48
CA MET A 625 -1.57 -26.83 -19.89
C MET A 625 -1.81 -25.33 -20.11
N ARG A 626 -2.57 -24.66 -19.23
CA ARG A 626 -2.76 -23.20 -19.25
C ARG A 626 -1.42 -22.47 -19.10
N SER A 627 -0.61 -22.83 -18.10
CA SER A 627 0.72 -22.25 -17.90
C SER A 627 1.67 -22.51 -19.06
N SER A 628 1.60 -23.70 -19.67
CA SER A 628 2.40 -24.07 -20.84
C SER A 628 2.08 -23.24 -22.07
N ILE A 629 0.78 -23.07 -22.37
CA ILE A 629 0.30 -22.26 -23.50
C ILE A 629 0.60 -20.78 -23.25
N TRP A 630 0.36 -20.29 -22.04
CA TRP A 630 0.65 -18.92 -21.66
C TRP A 630 2.14 -18.59 -21.82
N CYS A 631 3.02 -19.44 -21.29
CA CYS A 631 4.47 -19.22 -21.35
C CYS A 631 4.98 -19.24 -22.79
N ILE A 632 4.65 -20.27 -23.58
CA ILE A 632 5.14 -20.35 -24.96
C ILE A 632 4.59 -19.24 -25.85
N ARG A 633 3.34 -18.79 -25.64
CA ARG A 633 2.77 -17.64 -26.35
C ARG A 633 3.64 -16.41 -26.15
N ARG A 634 4.01 -16.10 -24.90
CA ARG A 634 4.83 -14.93 -24.57
C ARG A 634 6.21 -15.01 -25.22
N LEU A 635 6.89 -16.15 -25.10
CA LEU A 635 8.23 -16.33 -25.65
C LEU A 635 8.25 -16.26 -27.18
N VAL A 636 7.31 -16.93 -27.86
CA VAL A 636 7.22 -16.91 -29.32
C VAL A 636 6.81 -15.53 -29.84
N ALA A 637 5.90 -14.83 -29.15
CA ALA A 637 5.53 -13.46 -29.49
C ALA A 637 6.74 -12.52 -29.35
N ALA A 638 7.49 -12.59 -28.26
CA ALA A 638 8.70 -11.79 -28.04
C ALA A 638 9.78 -12.04 -29.11
N LEU A 639 9.93 -13.27 -29.60
CA LEU A 639 10.85 -13.58 -30.71
C LEU A 639 10.37 -13.12 -32.08
N SER A 640 9.08 -12.80 -32.22
CA SER A 640 8.44 -12.42 -33.49
C SER A 640 8.34 -10.91 -33.69
N ASP A 641 8.29 -10.14 -32.59
CA ASP A 641 7.97 -8.70 -32.59
C ASP A 641 9.20 -7.77 -32.56
N CYS A 642 10.41 -8.33 -32.69
CA CYS A 642 11.62 -7.50 -32.72
C CYS A 642 11.76 -6.84 -34.09
N GLU A 643 11.19 -5.65 -34.29
CA GLU A 643 11.57 -4.80 -35.42
C GLU A 643 13.08 -4.53 -35.34
N GLN A 644 13.82 -4.77 -36.43
CA GLN A 644 15.23 -4.38 -36.47
C GLN A 644 15.29 -2.86 -36.32
N PRO A 645 16.00 -2.29 -35.33
CA PRO A 645 16.24 -0.86 -35.32
C PRO A 645 16.93 -0.49 -36.63
N GLU A 646 16.36 0.45 -37.39
CA GLU A 646 16.98 0.97 -38.61
C GLU A 646 18.38 1.47 -38.25
N ALA A 647 19.41 0.73 -38.64
CA ALA A 647 20.78 1.07 -38.32
C ALA A 647 21.17 2.39 -39.03
N PRO A 648 21.58 3.44 -38.30
CA PRO A 648 22.26 4.56 -38.92
C PRO A 648 23.70 4.13 -39.25
N ASN A 649 23.94 3.58 -40.44
CA ASN A 649 25.24 3.54 -41.14
C ASN A 649 26.51 3.20 -40.32
N ASP A 650 26.45 2.34 -39.30
CA ASP A 650 27.65 1.89 -38.57
C ASP A 650 27.80 0.36 -38.63
N ASN A 651 29.05 -0.09 -38.81
CA ASN A 651 29.46 -1.49 -38.99
C ASN A 651 29.25 -2.41 -37.77
N ASN A 652 28.45 -2.00 -36.78
CA ASN A 652 28.10 -2.80 -35.60
C ASN A 652 26.64 -3.23 -35.70
N ALA A 653 26.36 -4.32 -36.43
CA ALA A 653 25.03 -4.92 -36.42
C ALA A 653 24.71 -5.41 -35.00
N GLN A 654 23.71 -4.79 -34.35
CA GLN A 654 23.19 -5.24 -33.06
C GLN A 654 22.51 -6.60 -33.26
N TYR A 655 22.91 -7.62 -32.49
CA TYR A 655 22.29 -8.93 -32.52
C TYR A 655 21.04 -8.95 -31.63
N SER A 656 19.95 -9.53 -32.14
CA SER A 656 18.73 -9.80 -31.37
C SER A 656 18.36 -11.28 -31.47
N PRO A 657 17.96 -11.94 -30.36
CA PRO A 657 17.32 -13.26 -30.43
C PRO A 657 16.01 -13.14 -31.21
N MET A 658 15.94 -13.76 -32.38
CA MET A 658 14.76 -13.66 -33.26
C MET A 658 14.44 -14.99 -33.93
N LEU A 659 13.16 -15.18 -34.24
CA LEU A 659 12.72 -16.22 -35.16
C LEU A 659 13.02 -15.79 -36.61
N SER A 660 13.77 -16.61 -37.34
CA SER A 660 14.05 -16.35 -38.75
C SER A 660 12.75 -16.39 -39.56
N LYS A 661 12.44 -15.32 -40.30
CA LYS A 661 11.24 -15.25 -41.16
C LYS A 661 11.20 -16.36 -42.23
N GLU A 662 12.37 -16.81 -42.68
CA GLU A 662 12.53 -17.86 -43.70
C GLU A 662 13.04 -19.19 -43.09
N GLY A 663 13.15 -19.26 -41.76
CA GLY A 663 13.67 -20.43 -41.04
C GLY A 663 12.73 -21.64 -41.04
N GLU A 664 13.31 -22.84 -41.01
CA GLU A 664 12.54 -24.08 -40.92
C GLU A 664 11.77 -24.14 -39.59
N ALA A 665 12.36 -23.64 -38.51
CA ALA A 665 11.74 -23.61 -37.19
C ALA A 665 10.43 -22.82 -37.18
N SER A 666 10.41 -21.62 -37.76
CA SER A 666 9.23 -20.75 -37.80
C SER A 666 8.02 -21.44 -38.44
N SER A 667 8.22 -22.12 -39.57
CA SER A 667 7.17 -22.90 -40.25
C SER A 667 6.65 -24.04 -39.38
N LYS A 668 7.55 -24.77 -38.69
CA LYS A 668 7.18 -25.86 -37.79
C LYS A 668 6.43 -25.35 -36.55
N ILE A 669 6.85 -24.23 -35.96
CA ILE A 669 6.23 -23.62 -34.78
C ILE A 669 4.80 -23.19 -35.10
N VAL A 670 4.56 -22.50 -36.22
CA VAL A 670 3.22 -22.06 -36.61
C VAL A 670 2.28 -23.26 -36.82
N LYS A 671 2.75 -24.29 -37.54
CA LYS A 671 1.97 -25.53 -37.73
C LYS A 671 1.64 -26.19 -36.39
N PHE A 672 2.64 -26.31 -35.50
CA PHE A 672 2.46 -26.89 -34.19
C PHE A 672 1.47 -26.09 -33.32
N ALA A 673 1.57 -24.76 -33.30
CA ALA A 673 0.66 -23.89 -32.57
C ALA A 673 -0.79 -24.10 -33.00
N LEU A 674 -1.06 -24.15 -34.31
CA LEU A 674 -2.39 -24.46 -34.84
C LEU A 674 -2.89 -25.84 -34.39
N HIS A 675 -2.06 -26.88 -34.51
CA HIS A 675 -2.40 -28.23 -34.06
C HIS A 675 -2.70 -28.28 -32.56
N ARG A 676 -1.89 -27.61 -31.74
CA ARG A 676 -2.08 -27.55 -30.29
C ARG A 676 -3.37 -26.84 -29.92
N CYS A 677 -3.67 -25.69 -30.52
CA CYS A 677 -4.91 -24.95 -30.28
C CYS A 677 -6.15 -25.78 -30.65
N PHE A 678 -6.20 -26.36 -31.86
CA PHE A 678 -7.33 -27.19 -32.26
C PHE A 678 -7.48 -28.46 -31.41
N GLY A 679 -6.35 -29.09 -31.06
CA GLY A 679 -6.35 -30.27 -30.19
C GLY A 679 -6.88 -29.96 -28.79
N ALA A 680 -6.48 -28.83 -28.19
CA ALA A 680 -6.98 -28.39 -26.90
C ALA A 680 -8.49 -28.11 -26.96
N ILE A 681 -8.95 -27.30 -27.92
CA ILE A 681 -10.38 -26.97 -28.10
C ILE A 681 -11.23 -28.23 -28.29
N GLN A 682 -10.75 -29.21 -29.06
CA GLN A 682 -11.48 -30.43 -29.32
C GLN A 682 -11.56 -31.36 -28.10
N LYS A 683 -10.50 -31.41 -27.29
CA LYS A 683 -10.36 -32.38 -26.19
C LYS A 683 -10.81 -31.83 -24.84
N PHE A 684 -10.90 -30.50 -24.68
CA PHE A 684 -11.30 -29.81 -23.44
C PHE A 684 -12.54 -28.91 -23.63
N PRO A 685 -13.71 -29.45 -24.02
CA PRO A 685 -14.90 -28.62 -24.22
C PRO A 685 -15.51 -28.07 -22.92
N ALA A 686 -15.17 -28.66 -21.76
CA ALA A 686 -15.69 -28.28 -20.45
C ALA A 686 -14.80 -27.28 -19.70
N GLU A 687 -13.49 -27.20 -20.04
CA GLU A 687 -12.56 -26.23 -19.46
C GLU A 687 -12.73 -24.89 -20.19
N ARG A 688 -13.21 -23.87 -19.47
CA ARG A 688 -13.51 -22.54 -20.04
C ARG A 688 -12.43 -21.49 -19.79
N LYS A 689 -11.57 -21.70 -18.78
CA LYS A 689 -10.39 -20.88 -18.50
C LYS A 689 -9.28 -21.23 -19.49
#